data_AF-A0A519EBE1-F1
#
_entry.id   AF-A0A519EBE1-F1
#
_cell.length_a   1.000
_cell.length_b   1.000
_cell.length_c   1.000
_cell.angle_alpha   90.00
_cell.angle_beta   90.00
_cell.angle_gamma   90.00
#
_symmetry.space_group_name_H-M   'P 1'
#
loop_
_entity.id
_entity.type
_entity.pdbx_description
1 polymer ?
#
loop_
_entity_poly.entity_id
_entity_poly.type
_entity_poly.pdbx_seq_one_letter_code
_entity_poly.pdbx_strand_id
1 'polypeptide(L)'
;MTFDRFPSVPCADPVPATTMRLRAAAWLLAALCAAVAAPAGMAATAASAPTAAAKAPPAPASASASTTATATATAADQGAIGDLSDPVRAVSQYKIDLWQTEQGLPLNTVQALLQSRDGGLWIGTGGGLARFDGRRFVSFDAARAPDVASQPVFALLEDRRGRLWIGHPNGVTVYEHGRFSPAITKAQAGGRRIWSLVEDKSGAIWAAGDGGLVRWKDGAVKVYGTADGLPAAKLRSAAFDTAGTLWIGTSGAGLFAMTPDGRFKVFDPAGGFPHAQVRFVIPDPAGGIWAATAGGGLVRLPGHERSAMRVYTTADGLPSDHLTALARDVRGDLWIGSWGSGVSRFRDGRFSTISTGNGPGPGTGLAGNQIWSLMADREGSIWVGTWVDGLNRLRNRAFTVLGTPEGLSHDNVRSVVAGRDGALWAATSGGGINRLKDGRITTLRQSDGLPTDEISTLHEARDGTLWIGTYTAGVARRRPDGRIDTFGADSGLPGTEIRSIFEDRAGTVWVGTRTALARFNGQGFQAVTAPGLPSEGVAAILQDSTGTLWFGTTGQGLVRWRDGKARQFTTADGLLSDWIIALKEDAHGELWIGTNGEGINRMKDGRIGAVKPADGLWDGLSQVFLEDRAGYFWITCNRGFYRVARNDLDAFLEGRIKQVRSVGFGPGDTLRATSFAGNLQSAGAIDARGRVWLPSSAGLVVVDPERLPGGGEPPAVRIEQIKVDGETLALDGQSLSLPPGPVALSVSLAASTLREADRVRFRFWMEGLSRGWTDVGNDRELTFPALSHGRYKLRLAVSGDGQRWRESATPLPVTVQPRFHETGWFHLLVAVGAIGFFAGAVMFRMRQLRERHIEMERLVAQRTEELRQANEHLKQLSFLDAVTGLPNRRRFNEAADEEWRRARRAGTSLALVLADVDAFKRYNDQMGHLKGDECLGAVGAVLGASIGRAGDLAARYGGEEFVVLLPGADRDAALKVAESVRAGIESLAMPHPTSPAGPVVTISLGVAACVPSDACTLENLIAQADEALYVAKREGRNQVR
;
A
#
# COMPACT_ATOMS: atom_id res chain seq x y z
N MET A 1 -9.45 63.13 20.64
CA MET A 1 -8.29 63.90 20.15
C MET A 1 -8.00 63.48 18.72
N THR A 2 -7.30 64.31 17.94
CA THR A 2 -7.13 64.21 16.48
C THR A 2 -5.65 64.12 16.07
N PHE A 3 -5.42 63.98 14.75
CA PHE A 3 -4.16 64.01 13.98
C PHE A 3 -3.38 62.67 13.86
N ASP A 4 -3.26 62.01 12.69
CA ASP A 4 -2.82 62.42 11.32
C ASP A 4 -1.28 62.46 11.17
N ARG A 5 -0.68 61.59 10.32
CA ARG A 5 0.16 61.96 9.13
C ARG A 5 0.98 60.83 8.44
N PHE A 6 1.23 61.06 7.15
CA PHE A 6 2.15 60.39 6.18
C PHE A 6 3.52 61.13 6.09
N PRO A 7 4.62 60.61 5.48
CA PRO A 7 4.87 60.62 4.00
C PRO A 7 5.77 59.47 3.44
N SER A 8 6.50 59.69 2.32
CA SER A 8 6.81 58.65 1.29
C SER A 8 8.00 58.92 0.32
N VAL A 9 8.56 57.85 -0.33
CA VAL A 9 9.19 57.82 -1.70
C VAL A 9 10.61 58.49 -1.84
N PRO A 10 11.53 58.26 -2.86
CA PRO A 10 11.50 57.56 -4.18
C PRO A 10 12.66 56.56 -4.60
N CYS A 11 12.44 55.98 -5.80
CA CYS A 11 13.19 55.24 -6.85
C CYS A 11 14.74 55.25 -7.06
N ALA A 12 15.26 54.17 -7.68
CA ALA A 12 16.15 54.08 -8.89
C ALA A 12 16.71 52.62 -9.12
N ASP A 13 17.25 52.14 -10.26
CA ASP A 13 16.87 52.17 -11.70
C ASP A 13 17.68 51.03 -12.48
N PRO A 14 17.67 50.81 -13.83
CA PRO A 14 17.26 49.50 -14.40
C PRO A 14 18.12 48.87 -15.57
N VAL A 15 17.52 47.94 -16.36
CA VAL A 15 17.86 47.52 -17.78
C VAL A 15 18.93 46.41 -17.99
N PRO A 16 18.94 45.55 -19.06
CA PRO A 16 17.93 45.19 -20.10
C PRO A 16 17.59 43.67 -20.25
N ALA A 17 16.47 43.38 -20.94
CA ALA A 17 16.37 42.27 -21.91
C ALA A 17 15.29 42.59 -22.98
N THR A 18 15.63 42.49 -24.27
CA THR A 18 14.84 43.05 -25.40
C THR A 18 15.22 42.38 -26.72
N THR A 19 14.34 42.05 -27.68
CA THR A 19 12.85 42.09 -27.78
C THR A 19 12.41 40.81 -28.56
N MET A 20 11.36 40.62 -29.38
CA MET A 20 10.22 41.31 -30.04
C MET A 20 9.25 40.16 -30.52
N ARG A 21 7.95 40.22 -30.87
CA ARG A 21 6.87 41.16 -31.28
C ARG A 21 5.52 40.59 -30.74
N LEU A 22 4.33 41.20 -30.81
CA LEU A 22 3.85 42.51 -31.28
C LEU A 22 2.67 43.00 -30.38
N ARG A 23 2.39 44.31 -30.44
CA ARG A 23 1.53 45.17 -29.59
C ARG A 23 0.02 45.13 -29.95
N ALA A 24 -0.94 45.67 -29.17
CA ALA A 24 -1.03 46.04 -27.73
C ALA A 24 -2.45 46.59 -27.37
N ALA A 25 -2.66 46.85 -26.06
CA ALA A 25 -3.57 47.86 -25.46
C ALA A 25 -5.11 47.62 -25.46
N ALA A 26 -5.91 48.24 -24.56
CA ALA A 26 -5.69 48.65 -23.16
C ALA A 26 -7.02 49.08 -22.47
N TRP A 27 -7.14 48.79 -21.17
CA TRP A 27 -7.78 49.60 -20.11
C TRP A 27 -9.26 50.09 -20.21
N LEU A 28 -10.09 49.47 -19.36
CA LEU A 28 -10.99 50.08 -18.35
C LEU A 28 -12.33 50.77 -18.71
N LEU A 29 -13.19 50.74 -17.66
CA LEU A 29 -14.38 51.52 -17.35
C LEU A 29 -15.74 51.13 -17.98
N ALA A 30 -16.78 51.52 -17.23
CA ALA A 30 -18.17 51.10 -17.39
C ALA A 30 -19.05 52.25 -17.91
N ALA A 31 -20.19 51.89 -18.51
CA ALA A 31 -21.49 52.60 -18.56
C ALA A 31 -22.24 52.32 -19.88
N LEU A 32 -23.54 52.66 -19.89
CA LEU A 32 -24.49 52.62 -21.01
C LEU A 32 -24.77 51.27 -21.69
N CYS A 33 -25.97 50.73 -21.43
CA CYS A 33 -26.78 50.08 -22.46
C CYS A 33 -28.28 50.35 -22.22
N ALA A 34 -28.74 51.47 -22.77
CA ALA A 34 -30.13 51.75 -23.13
C ALA A 34 -30.05 52.49 -24.50
N ALA A 35 -31.02 52.41 -25.41
CA ALA A 35 -32.37 51.86 -25.32
C ALA A 35 -32.92 51.49 -26.73
N VAL A 36 -34.19 51.04 -26.77
CA VAL A 36 -35.15 51.13 -27.90
C VAL A 36 -34.82 50.40 -29.23
N ALA A 37 -35.67 49.43 -29.58
CA ALA A 37 -36.23 49.28 -30.93
C ALA A 37 -37.54 48.45 -30.93
N ALA A 38 -38.67 49.11 -31.14
CA ALA A 38 -39.97 48.55 -31.56
C ALA A 38 -40.74 49.70 -32.25
N PRO A 39 -41.61 49.44 -33.26
CA PRO A 39 -43.05 49.34 -32.92
C PRO A 39 -43.97 48.55 -33.91
N ALA A 40 -45.23 48.42 -33.48
CA ALA A 40 -46.48 48.31 -34.27
C ALA A 40 -46.80 47.03 -35.09
N GLY A 41 -48.07 46.56 -35.12
CA GLY A 41 -49.20 46.94 -34.26
C GLY A 41 -50.62 46.56 -34.73
N MET A 42 -51.57 46.61 -33.78
CA MET A 42 -53.05 46.68 -33.93
C MET A 42 -53.79 45.44 -34.51
N ALA A 43 -54.97 45.03 -34.04
CA ALA A 43 -55.80 45.34 -32.85
C ALA A 43 -56.77 44.12 -32.61
N ALA A 44 -57.97 44.11 -31.99
CA ALA A 44 -58.91 45.10 -31.43
C ALA A 44 -59.93 44.42 -30.45
N THR A 45 -60.82 45.25 -29.86
CA THR A 45 -62.13 44.95 -29.20
C THR A 45 -62.23 44.04 -27.96
N ALA A 46 -63.31 44.21 -27.18
CA ALA A 46 -63.44 43.72 -25.80
C ALA A 46 -64.91 43.58 -25.33
N ALA A 47 -65.12 42.76 -24.28
CA ALA A 47 -66.33 42.67 -23.44
C ALA A 47 -65.92 41.98 -22.11
N SER A 48 -65.97 42.62 -20.93
CA SER A 48 -67.12 42.88 -20.05
C SER A 48 -67.22 41.88 -18.87
N ALA A 49 -67.11 42.36 -17.63
CA ALA A 49 -67.48 41.59 -16.43
C ALA A 49 -69.02 41.55 -16.24
N PRO A 50 -69.54 40.65 -15.40
CA PRO A 50 -70.14 41.19 -14.16
C PRO A 50 -69.87 40.36 -12.89
N THR A 51 -70.27 40.94 -11.77
CA THR A 51 -70.20 40.42 -10.40
C THR A 51 -71.30 39.40 -10.06
N ALA A 52 -71.01 38.46 -9.16
CA ALA A 52 -71.97 37.91 -8.21
C ALA A 52 -71.25 37.19 -7.05
N ALA A 53 -71.78 37.31 -5.83
CA ALA A 53 -71.36 36.52 -4.67
C ALA A 53 -72.56 35.73 -4.13
N ALA A 54 -72.39 34.43 -3.88
CA ALA A 54 -73.47 33.57 -3.38
C ALA A 54 -72.96 32.57 -2.32
N LYS A 55 -73.71 32.51 -1.23
CA LYS A 55 -73.50 31.72 -0.01
C LYS A 55 -73.33 30.21 -0.27
N ALA A 56 -72.51 29.56 0.55
CA ALA A 56 -72.54 28.11 0.73
C ALA A 56 -73.78 27.67 1.56
N PRO A 57 -74.35 26.47 1.33
CA PRO A 57 -75.46 25.93 2.11
C PRO A 57 -75.00 25.33 3.47
N PRO A 58 -75.89 25.23 4.47
CA PRO A 58 -75.58 24.69 5.80
C PRO A 58 -75.57 23.16 5.85
N ALA A 59 -74.83 22.60 6.81
CA ALA A 59 -74.87 21.17 7.13
C ALA A 59 -76.12 20.78 7.94
N PRO A 60 -76.70 19.58 7.75
CA PRO A 60 -77.80 19.07 8.56
C PRO A 60 -77.31 18.57 9.93
N ALA A 61 -78.15 18.69 10.96
CA ALA A 61 -77.83 18.29 12.33
C ALA A 61 -78.83 17.23 12.86
N SER A 62 -78.31 16.06 13.24
CA SER A 62 -78.95 15.00 14.04
C SER A 62 -77.94 13.88 14.29
N ALA A 63 -77.90 13.17 15.43
CA ALA A 63 -78.52 13.39 16.72
C ALA A 63 -77.62 12.79 17.82
N SER A 64 -77.85 13.13 19.08
CA SER A 64 -77.05 12.64 20.21
C SER A 64 -77.37 11.19 20.59
N ALA A 65 -76.35 10.33 20.63
CA ALA A 65 -76.37 9.06 21.35
C ALA A 65 -75.08 8.96 22.19
N SER A 66 -75.22 8.77 23.50
CA SER A 66 -74.12 8.84 24.46
C SER A 66 -73.58 7.46 24.82
N THR A 67 -72.34 7.18 24.43
CA THR A 67 -71.53 6.09 25.01
C THR A 67 -70.19 6.64 25.46
N THR A 68 -69.99 6.72 26.77
CA THR A 68 -68.77 7.26 27.40
C THR A 68 -67.59 6.30 27.27
N ALA A 69 -66.60 6.68 26.46
CA ALA A 69 -65.25 6.11 26.49
C ALA A 69 -64.26 7.24 26.82
N THR A 70 -63.68 7.22 28.02
CA THR A 70 -62.81 8.29 28.53
C THR A 70 -61.42 8.24 27.91
N ALA A 71 -61.26 8.81 26.71
CA ALA A 71 -59.95 9.15 26.17
C ALA A 71 -59.41 10.41 26.87
N THR A 72 -58.60 10.22 27.91
CA THR A 72 -57.85 11.32 28.53
C THR A 72 -56.89 11.93 27.51
N ALA A 73 -57.03 13.22 27.22
CA ALA A 73 -56.10 13.96 26.38
C ALA A 73 -54.74 14.10 27.09
N THR A 74 -53.86 13.13 26.91
CA THR A 74 -52.46 13.24 27.33
C THR A 74 -51.79 14.36 26.53
N ALA A 75 -51.09 15.25 27.23
CA ALA A 75 -50.29 16.29 26.60
C ALA A 75 -49.29 15.69 25.59
N ALA A 76 -48.92 16.48 24.58
CA ALA A 76 -47.94 16.06 23.56
C ALA A 76 -46.67 15.55 24.24
N ASP A 77 -46.33 14.28 23.99
CA ASP A 77 -45.18 13.62 24.60
C ASP A 77 -43.90 14.33 24.16
N GLN A 78 -43.31 15.11 25.07
CA GLN A 78 -41.95 15.65 24.95
C GLN A 78 -41.00 14.46 25.09
N GLY A 79 -40.89 13.73 23.98
CA GLY A 79 -40.46 12.34 23.97
C GLY A 79 -39.12 12.16 24.65
N ALA A 80 -39.02 11.10 25.45
CA ALA A 80 -37.74 10.68 25.99
C ALA A 80 -36.74 10.49 24.83
N ILE A 81 -35.52 10.99 25.02
CA ILE A 81 -34.34 10.56 24.29
C ILE A 81 -34.36 9.02 24.36
N GLY A 82 -34.50 8.35 23.21
CA GLY A 82 -34.36 6.91 23.12
C GLY A 82 -33.00 6.48 23.69
N ASP A 83 -32.86 5.24 24.17
CA ASP A 83 -31.66 4.84 24.88
C ASP A 83 -30.40 5.20 24.09
N LEU A 84 -29.51 5.96 24.73
CA LEU A 84 -28.27 6.44 24.13
C LEU A 84 -27.28 5.30 23.82
N SER A 85 -27.56 4.07 24.26
CA SER A 85 -26.83 2.86 23.84
C SER A 85 -27.44 2.15 22.62
N ASP A 86 -28.66 2.53 22.22
CA ASP A 86 -29.40 1.93 21.10
C ASP A 86 -28.94 2.51 19.75
N PRO A 87 -28.48 1.68 18.79
CA PRO A 87 -28.17 2.14 17.43
C PRO A 87 -29.38 2.60 16.61
N VAL A 88 -30.62 2.49 17.13
CA VAL A 88 -31.87 3.11 16.63
C VAL A 88 -31.82 4.63 16.77
N ARG A 89 -30.85 5.24 16.09
CA ARG A 89 -30.72 6.70 16.06
C ARG A 89 -31.99 7.35 15.51
N ALA A 90 -32.38 8.47 16.10
CA ALA A 90 -33.41 9.36 15.56
C ALA A 90 -33.05 9.75 14.11
N VAL A 91 -34.05 10.04 13.28
CA VAL A 91 -33.79 10.42 11.88
C VAL A 91 -32.94 11.70 11.77
N SER A 92 -32.97 12.55 12.79
CA SER A 92 -32.14 13.74 13.00
C SER A 92 -30.64 13.48 13.30
N GLN A 93 -30.20 12.21 13.40
CA GLN A 93 -28.80 11.84 13.65
C GLN A 93 -28.02 11.41 12.41
N TYR A 94 -28.69 11.31 11.26
CA TYR A 94 -28.04 10.92 10.01
C TYR A 94 -27.13 12.06 9.51
N LYS A 95 -26.13 11.75 8.69
CA LYS A 95 -25.53 12.70 7.74
C LYS A 95 -26.24 12.50 6.41
N ILE A 96 -26.59 13.61 5.77
CA ILE A 96 -27.11 13.62 4.40
C ILE A 96 -25.96 14.08 3.50
N ASP A 97 -25.53 13.21 2.60
CA ASP A 97 -24.65 13.57 1.49
C ASP A 97 -25.49 13.75 0.22
N LEU A 98 -25.00 14.54 -0.74
CA LEU A 98 -25.70 14.88 -1.99
C LEU A 98 -24.74 14.78 -3.18
N TRP A 99 -25.22 14.22 -4.29
CA TRP A 99 -24.57 14.28 -5.60
C TRP A 99 -25.57 14.61 -6.70
N GLN A 100 -25.17 15.51 -7.57
CA GLN A 100 -25.89 16.05 -8.72
C GLN A 100 -25.00 15.98 -9.97
N THR A 101 -25.49 16.51 -11.09
CA THR A 101 -24.82 16.59 -12.40
C THR A 101 -23.41 17.15 -12.31
N GLU A 102 -23.18 18.11 -11.43
CA GLU A 102 -21.92 18.83 -11.22
C GLU A 102 -20.86 17.95 -10.54
N GLN A 103 -21.26 16.82 -9.95
CA GLN A 103 -20.35 15.80 -9.40
C GLN A 103 -20.26 14.54 -10.28
N GLY A 104 -20.84 14.55 -11.49
CA GLY A 104 -20.70 13.47 -12.49
C GLY A 104 -21.88 12.50 -12.61
N LEU A 105 -23.00 12.76 -11.92
CA LEU A 105 -24.25 12.03 -12.14
C LEU A 105 -24.81 12.34 -13.55
N PRO A 106 -25.25 11.36 -14.38
CA PRO A 106 -25.69 11.66 -15.75
C PRO A 106 -26.91 12.58 -15.86
N LEU A 107 -27.84 12.49 -14.89
CA LEU A 107 -28.96 13.41 -14.73
C LEU A 107 -29.51 13.34 -13.30
N ASN A 108 -29.97 14.48 -12.76
CA ASN A 108 -30.50 14.57 -11.40
C ASN A 108 -31.80 13.79 -11.14
N THR A 109 -32.49 13.33 -12.19
CA THR A 109 -33.63 12.39 -12.08
C THR A 109 -33.12 10.97 -11.86
N VAL A 110 -33.07 10.52 -10.61
CA VAL A 110 -32.53 9.20 -10.24
C VAL A 110 -33.64 8.15 -10.13
N GLN A 111 -33.68 7.24 -11.10
CA GLN A 111 -34.81 6.37 -11.38
C GLN A 111 -34.66 4.95 -10.83
N ALA A 112 -33.44 4.41 -10.77
CA ALA A 112 -33.14 3.09 -10.23
C ALA A 112 -31.80 3.07 -9.46
N LEU A 113 -31.70 2.22 -8.44
CA LEU A 113 -30.53 2.07 -7.57
C LEU A 113 -30.29 0.58 -7.27
N LEU A 114 -29.04 0.12 -7.38
CA LEU A 114 -28.65 -1.26 -7.08
C LEU A 114 -27.18 -1.35 -6.62
N GLN A 115 -26.92 -1.86 -5.42
CA GLN A 115 -25.54 -2.17 -5.00
C GLN A 115 -25.14 -3.57 -5.49
N SER A 116 -24.21 -3.65 -6.45
CA SER A 116 -23.72 -4.94 -6.96
C SER A 116 -22.87 -5.69 -5.92
N ARG A 117 -22.65 -7.00 -6.10
CA ARG A 117 -21.90 -7.86 -5.17
C ARG A 117 -20.44 -7.43 -4.98
N ASP A 118 -19.86 -6.76 -5.97
CA ASP A 118 -18.53 -6.13 -5.89
C ASP A 118 -18.46 -4.91 -4.94
N GLY A 119 -19.60 -4.47 -4.41
CA GLY A 119 -19.76 -3.34 -3.49
C GLY A 119 -20.05 -1.99 -4.15
N GLY A 120 -19.92 -1.89 -5.47
CA GLY A 120 -20.23 -0.67 -6.23
C GLY A 120 -21.74 -0.39 -6.30
N LEU A 121 -22.11 0.87 -6.55
CA LEU A 121 -23.50 1.29 -6.74
C LEU A 121 -23.77 1.55 -8.22
N TRP A 122 -24.77 0.87 -8.79
CA TRP A 122 -25.31 1.16 -10.11
C TRP A 122 -26.53 2.08 -9.98
N ILE A 123 -26.60 3.07 -10.86
CA ILE A 123 -27.53 4.19 -10.78
C ILE A 123 -28.15 4.37 -12.16
N GLY A 124 -29.45 4.07 -12.26
CA GLY A 124 -30.24 4.39 -13.43
C GLY A 124 -30.79 5.81 -13.30
N THR A 125 -30.52 6.68 -14.26
CA THR A 125 -31.05 8.05 -14.30
C THR A 125 -31.94 8.25 -15.52
N GLY A 126 -32.66 9.37 -15.57
CA GLY A 126 -33.38 9.79 -16.77
C GLY A 126 -32.48 10.11 -17.99
N GLY A 127 -31.16 10.27 -17.77
CA GLY A 127 -30.16 10.58 -18.81
C GLY A 127 -29.15 9.46 -19.08
N GLY A 128 -29.34 8.26 -18.52
CA GLY A 128 -28.44 7.12 -18.74
C GLY A 128 -28.05 6.36 -17.47
N LEU A 129 -27.25 5.31 -17.67
CA LEU A 129 -26.64 4.51 -16.62
C LEU A 129 -25.33 5.14 -16.11
N ALA A 130 -25.13 5.10 -14.79
CA ALA A 130 -23.83 5.31 -14.15
C ALA A 130 -23.51 4.23 -13.12
N ARG A 131 -22.22 4.11 -12.80
CA ARG A 131 -21.64 3.30 -11.73
C ARG A 131 -20.88 4.21 -10.78
N PHE A 132 -20.92 3.95 -9.48
CA PHE A 132 -20.32 4.79 -8.44
C PHE A 132 -19.47 3.98 -7.45
N ASP A 133 -18.23 4.42 -7.21
CA ASP A 133 -17.20 3.71 -6.42
C ASP A 133 -17.10 4.16 -4.94
N GLY A 134 -18.09 4.94 -4.50
CA GLY A 134 -18.10 5.64 -3.22
C GLY A 134 -17.61 7.10 -3.29
N ARG A 135 -16.87 7.48 -4.34
CA ARG A 135 -16.26 8.81 -4.51
C ARG A 135 -16.35 9.39 -5.94
N ARG A 136 -16.38 8.54 -6.97
CA ARG A 136 -16.40 8.91 -8.40
C ARG A 136 -17.56 8.21 -9.12
N PHE A 137 -18.15 8.91 -10.08
CA PHE A 137 -19.09 8.35 -11.06
C PHE A 137 -18.36 7.93 -12.33
N VAL A 138 -18.79 6.82 -12.92
CA VAL A 138 -18.39 6.33 -14.24
C VAL A 138 -19.66 6.17 -15.08
N SER A 139 -19.77 7.01 -16.10
CA SER A 139 -20.87 7.02 -17.07
C SER A 139 -20.47 6.26 -18.34
N PHE A 140 -21.45 5.73 -19.07
CA PHE A 140 -21.21 4.92 -20.27
C PHE A 140 -21.56 5.70 -21.55
N ASP A 141 -20.67 5.67 -22.53
CA ASP A 141 -20.88 6.32 -23.83
C ASP A 141 -21.73 5.46 -24.79
N ALA A 142 -22.27 6.10 -25.83
CA ALA A 142 -23.17 5.46 -26.79
C ALA A 142 -22.47 4.51 -27.78
N ALA A 143 -21.13 4.53 -27.90
CA ALA A 143 -20.40 3.56 -28.71
C ALA A 143 -20.22 2.23 -27.95
N ARG A 144 -20.08 2.30 -26.61
CA ARG A 144 -19.99 1.12 -25.73
C ARG A 144 -21.36 0.57 -25.32
N ALA A 145 -22.37 1.43 -25.17
CA ALA A 145 -23.63 1.08 -24.52
C ALA A 145 -24.87 1.76 -25.18
N PRO A 146 -25.10 1.60 -26.50
CA PRO A 146 -26.07 2.40 -27.27
C PRO A 146 -27.52 2.34 -26.78
N ASP A 147 -27.93 1.23 -26.14
CA ASP A 147 -29.29 1.04 -25.61
C ASP A 147 -29.57 1.78 -24.29
N VAL A 148 -28.52 2.16 -23.54
CA VAL A 148 -28.61 2.66 -22.15
C VAL A 148 -27.83 3.96 -21.90
N ALA A 149 -26.93 4.35 -22.80
CA ALA A 149 -26.31 5.67 -22.81
C ALA A 149 -27.32 6.70 -23.33
N SER A 150 -27.44 7.86 -22.66
CA SER A 150 -28.41 8.91 -23.01
C SER A 150 -29.87 8.44 -23.08
N GLN A 151 -30.22 7.33 -22.43
CA GLN A 151 -31.57 6.76 -22.35
C GLN A 151 -32.02 6.63 -20.89
N PRO A 152 -33.30 6.89 -20.55
CA PRO A 152 -33.82 6.63 -19.21
C PRO A 152 -33.62 5.18 -18.77
N VAL A 153 -33.10 4.97 -17.55
CA VAL A 153 -32.91 3.63 -16.97
C VAL A 153 -33.83 3.46 -15.76
N PHE A 154 -34.89 2.67 -15.94
CA PHE A 154 -36.00 2.55 -14.99
C PHE A 154 -35.87 1.38 -14.00
N ALA A 155 -35.08 0.35 -14.35
CA ALA A 155 -34.93 -0.85 -13.53
C ALA A 155 -33.50 -1.42 -13.61
N LEU A 156 -33.01 -1.98 -12.50
CA LEU A 156 -31.71 -2.62 -12.37
C LEU A 156 -31.85 -3.91 -11.55
N LEU A 157 -31.19 -5.00 -11.96
CA LEU A 157 -31.16 -6.28 -11.25
C LEU A 157 -29.82 -6.99 -11.48
N GLU A 158 -29.14 -7.44 -10.43
CA GLU A 158 -28.01 -8.38 -10.55
C GLU A 158 -28.51 -9.81 -10.32
N ASP A 159 -28.45 -10.66 -11.34
CA ASP A 159 -28.91 -12.04 -11.24
C ASP A 159 -27.95 -12.94 -10.44
N ARG A 160 -28.37 -14.17 -10.07
CA ARG A 160 -27.52 -15.14 -9.34
C ARG A 160 -26.26 -15.56 -10.09
N ARG A 161 -26.15 -15.32 -11.40
CA ARG A 161 -24.92 -15.56 -12.18
C ARG A 161 -23.96 -14.36 -12.17
N GLY A 162 -24.38 -13.20 -11.66
CA GLY A 162 -23.56 -11.98 -11.55
C GLY A 162 -23.75 -10.99 -12.70
N ARG A 163 -24.77 -11.20 -13.54
CA ARG A 163 -25.04 -10.36 -14.71
C ARG A 163 -26.00 -9.23 -14.34
N LEU A 164 -25.73 -8.04 -14.85
CA LEU A 164 -26.54 -6.85 -14.59
C LEU A 164 -27.60 -6.69 -15.69
N TRP A 165 -28.87 -6.78 -15.31
CA TRP A 165 -30.04 -6.58 -16.18
C TRP A 165 -30.55 -5.15 -16.02
N ILE A 166 -30.76 -4.46 -17.15
CA ILE A 166 -31.00 -3.01 -17.23
C ILE A 166 -32.28 -2.75 -18.04
N GLY A 167 -33.32 -2.22 -17.38
CA GLY A 167 -34.63 -1.91 -17.99
C GLY A 167 -34.71 -0.47 -18.48
N HIS A 168 -35.10 -0.29 -19.75
CA HIS A 168 -35.01 0.97 -20.50
C HIS A 168 -36.19 1.09 -21.52
N PRO A 169 -36.42 2.21 -22.22
CA PRO A 169 -37.55 2.38 -23.15
C PRO A 169 -37.61 1.40 -24.32
N ASN A 170 -36.48 0.76 -24.67
CA ASN A 170 -36.36 -0.14 -25.81
C ASN A 170 -36.31 -1.63 -25.42
N GLY A 171 -36.50 -1.96 -24.13
CA GLY A 171 -36.55 -3.36 -23.66
C GLY A 171 -35.67 -3.62 -22.44
N VAL A 172 -34.83 -4.65 -22.52
CA VAL A 172 -33.86 -5.01 -21.48
C VAL A 172 -32.50 -5.38 -22.08
N THR A 173 -31.45 -4.70 -21.62
CA THR A 173 -30.04 -4.96 -21.93
C THR A 173 -29.38 -5.69 -20.75
N VAL A 174 -28.44 -6.58 -21.05
CA VAL A 174 -27.58 -7.26 -20.07
C VAL A 174 -26.16 -6.72 -20.19
N TYR A 175 -25.54 -6.43 -19.04
CA TYR A 175 -24.12 -6.14 -18.91
C TYR A 175 -23.41 -7.32 -18.22
N GLU A 176 -22.41 -7.87 -18.91
CA GLU A 176 -21.65 -9.06 -18.51
C GLU A 176 -20.22 -8.96 -19.09
N HIS A 177 -19.20 -9.27 -18.28
CA HIS A 177 -17.77 -9.20 -18.66
C HIS A 177 -17.36 -7.93 -19.45
N GLY A 178 -17.84 -6.76 -19.00
CA GLY A 178 -17.52 -5.46 -19.62
C GLY A 178 -18.32 -5.11 -20.88
N ARG A 179 -19.22 -5.99 -21.35
CA ARG A 179 -19.97 -5.83 -22.61
C ARG A 179 -21.46 -5.67 -22.35
N PHE A 180 -22.12 -4.84 -23.13
CA PHE A 180 -23.59 -4.70 -23.16
C PHE A 180 -24.17 -5.52 -24.31
N SER A 181 -25.30 -6.20 -24.10
CA SER A 181 -26.03 -6.94 -25.13
C SER A 181 -27.55 -6.92 -24.92
N PRO A 182 -28.39 -6.84 -25.97
CA PRO A 182 -29.84 -6.86 -25.82
C PRO A 182 -30.34 -8.28 -25.48
N ALA A 183 -31.20 -8.41 -24.47
CA ALA A 183 -31.77 -9.69 -24.03
C ALA A 183 -33.30 -9.77 -24.17
N ILE A 184 -34.01 -8.64 -24.06
CA ILE A 184 -35.42 -8.50 -24.44
C ILE A 184 -35.52 -7.31 -25.39
N THR A 185 -35.93 -7.55 -26.63
CA THR A 185 -36.03 -6.51 -27.67
C THR A 185 -37.26 -5.61 -27.49
N LYS A 186 -37.26 -4.45 -28.14
CA LYS A 186 -38.36 -3.49 -28.13
C LYS A 186 -39.71 -4.10 -28.54
N ALA A 187 -39.71 -5.02 -29.50
CA ALA A 187 -40.92 -5.74 -29.91
C ALA A 187 -41.45 -6.67 -28.81
N GLN A 188 -40.56 -7.46 -28.19
CA GLN A 188 -40.91 -8.36 -27.08
C GLN A 188 -41.35 -7.60 -25.82
N ALA A 189 -40.83 -6.40 -25.59
CA ALA A 189 -41.23 -5.48 -24.52
C ALA A 189 -42.54 -4.71 -24.79
N GLY A 190 -43.25 -4.99 -25.89
CA GLY A 190 -44.47 -4.26 -26.26
C GLY A 190 -44.24 -2.79 -26.63
N GLY A 191 -43.00 -2.42 -26.98
CA GLY A 191 -42.60 -1.09 -27.42
C GLY A 191 -42.54 -0.01 -26.33
N ARG A 192 -42.52 -0.39 -25.05
CA ARG A 192 -42.70 0.54 -23.91
C ARG A 192 -41.72 0.29 -22.77
N ARG A 193 -41.77 1.16 -21.75
CA ARG A 193 -40.91 1.18 -20.57
C ARG A 193 -41.01 -0.12 -19.77
N ILE A 194 -39.87 -0.72 -19.45
CA ILE A 194 -39.73 -1.78 -18.44
C ILE A 194 -39.48 -1.13 -17.08
N TRP A 195 -40.44 -1.22 -16.16
CA TRP A 195 -40.41 -0.54 -14.86
C TRP A 195 -39.80 -1.38 -13.73
N SER A 196 -39.68 -2.70 -13.89
CA SER A 196 -39.19 -3.60 -12.85
C SER A 196 -38.66 -4.91 -13.44
N LEU A 197 -37.63 -5.46 -12.79
CA LEU A 197 -36.93 -6.70 -13.16
C LEU A 197 -36.77 -7.57 -11.90
N VAL A 198 -37.15 -8.85 -11.94
CA VAL A 198 -36.95 -9.82 -10.84
C VAL A 198 -36.57 -11.21 -11.33
N GLU A 199 -35.78 -11.95 -10.55
CA GLU A 199 -35.33 -13.32 -10.88
C GLU A 199 -36.13 -14.37 -10.08
N ASP A 200 -36.76 -15.33 -10.77
CA ASP A 200 -37.45 -16.45 -10.11
C ASP A 200 -36.47 -17.50 -9.55
N LYS A 201 -36.97 -18.42 -8.71
CA LYS A 201 -36.14 -19.49 -8.10
C LYS A 201 -35.48 -20.44 -9.13
N SER A 202 -35.87 -20.39 -10.41
CA SER A 202 -35.30 -21.19 -11.50
C SER A 202 -34.26 -20.44 -12.36
N GLY A 203 -33.98 -19.17 -12.06
CA GLY A 203 -33.07 -18.32 -12.82
C GLY A 203 -33.69 -17.64 -14.06
N ALA A 204 -35.02 -17.60 -14.18
CA ALA A 204 -35.67 -16.80 -15.21
C ALA A 204 -35.84 -15.35 -14.76
N ILE A 205 -35.69 -14.41 -15.68
CA ILE A 205 -35.84 -12.98 -15.45
C ILE A 205 -37.23 -12.55 -15.91
N TRP A 206 -37.98 -11.93 -15.02
CA TRP A 206 -39.30 -11.38 -15.28
C TRP A 206 -39.21 -9.86 -15.36
N ALA A 207 -39.64 -9.30 -16.48
CA ALA A 207 -39.68 -7.88 -16.77
C ALA A 207 -41.13 -7.40 -16.80
N ALA A 208 -41.48 -6.43 -15.94
CA ALA A 208 -42.81 -5.85 -15.85
C ALA A 208 -42.77 -4.39 -16.35
N GLY A 209 -43.69 -4.01 -17.23
CA GLY A 209 -43.70 -2.68 -17.84
C GLY A 209 -45.06 -2.22 -18.36
N ASP A 210 -45.06 -1.07 -19.04
CA ASP A 210 -46.27 -0.46 -19.63
C ASP A 210 -46.83 -1.26 -20.84
N GLY A 211 -46.10 -2.29 -21.29
CA GLY A 211 -46.46 -3.20 -22.39
C GLY A 211 -46.94 -4.60 -21.96
N GLY A 212 -46.87 -4.94 -20.67
CA GLY A 212 -47.25 -6.24 -20.13
C GLY A 212 -46.17 -6.87 -19.23
N LEU A 213 -46.26 -8.19 -19.06
CA LEU A 213 -45.28 -9.01 -18.33
C LEU A 213 -44.50 -9.88 -19.33
N VAL A 214 -43.18 -9.88 -19.24
CA VAL A 214 -42.29 -10.68 -20.11
C VAL A 214 -41.40 -11.55 -19.24
N ARG A 215 -41.21 -12.82 -19.62
CA ARG A 215 -40.29 -13.76 -18.98
C ARG A 215 -39.21 -14.18 -19.96
N TRP A 216 -37.96 -13.91 -19.61
CA TRP A 216 -36.77 -14.42 -20.28
C TRP A 216 -36.20 -15.61 -19.51
N LYS A 217 -35.84 -16.70 -20.18
CA LYS A 217 -35.03 -17.77 -19.61
C LYS A 217 -34.12 -18.39 -20.66
N ASP A 218 -32.81 -18.36 -20.40
CA ASP A 218 -31.75 -19.04 -21.18
C ASP A 218 -31.92 -18.84 -22.71
N GLY A 219 -32.22 -17.59 -23.10
CA GLY A 219 -32.45 -17.16 -24.49
C GLY A 219 -33.91 -17.14 -24.95
N ALA A 220 -34.78 -17.98 -24.38
CA ALA A 220 -36.20 -18.01 -24.71
C ALA A 220 -36.99 -16.87 -24.04
N VAL A 221 -37.93 -16.27 -24.77
CA VAL A 221 -38.78 -15.17 -24.29
C VAL A 221 -40.25 -15.53 -24.43
N LYS A 222 -41.00 -15.51 -23.32
CA LYS A 222 -42.47 -15.53 -23.31
C LYS A 222 -43.02 -14.17 -22.92
N VAL A 223 -43.92 -13.62 -23.72
CA VAL A 223 -44.77 -12.48 -23.34
C VAL A 223 -46.09 -13.02 -22.76
N TYR A 224 -46.62 -12.39 -21.72
CA TYR A 224 -47.92 -12.70 -21.13
C TYR A 224 -48.91 -11.59 -21.47
N GLY A 225 -50.01 -11.95 -22.13
CA GLY A 225 -51.13 -11.05 -22.44
C GLY A 225 -52.42 -11.47 -21.77
N THR A 226 -53.54 -10.85 -22.18
CA THR A 226 -54.88 -11.20 -21.67
C THR A 226 -55.25 -12.66 -21.93
N ALA A 227 -54.73 -13.26 -23.01
CA ALA A 227 -54.88 -14.68 -23.32
C ALA A 227 -54.18 -15.61 -22.32
N ASP A 228 -53.14 -15.14 -21.62
CA ASP A 228 -52.48 -15.82 -20.51
C ASP A 228 -53.14 -15.53 -19.14
N GLY A 229 -54.30 -14.84 -19.15
CA GLY A 229 -55.01 -14.44 -17.94
C GLY A 229 -54.48 -13.18 -17.25
N LEU A 230 -53.54 -12.44 -17.86
CA LEU A 230 -53.02 -11.19 -17.28
C LEU A 230 -54.13 -10.11 -17.24
N PRO A 231 -54.59 -9.63 -16.07
CA PRO A 231 -55.81 -8.80 -16.01
C PRO A 231 -55.63 -7.36 -16.53
N ALA A 232 -54.40 -6.82 -16.54
CA ALA A 232 -54.09 -5.53 -17.16
C ALA A 232 -52.63 -5.45 -17.58
N ALA A 233 -52.34 -4.75 -18.69
CA ALA A 233 -51.00 -4.68 -19.29
C ALA A 233 -50.10 -3.54 -18.76
N LYS A 234 -50.59 -2.62 -17.91
CA LYS A 234 -49.79 -1.51 -17.37
C LYS A 234 -49.19 -1.87 -16.00
N LEU A 235 -48.05 -2.54 -16.01
CA LEU A 235 -47.38 -3.04 -14.81
C LEU A 235 -46.26 -2.09 -14.37
N ARG A 236 -46.12 -1.85 -13.06
CA ARG A 236 -45.25 -0.78 -12.52
C ARG A 236 -44.17 -1.26 -11.56
N SER A 237 -44.39 -2.37 -10.87
CA SER A 237 -43.41 -2.98 -9.94
C SER A 237 -43.73 -4.46 -9.77
N ALA A 238 -42.72 -5.31 -9.63
CA ALA A 238 -42.89 -6.74 -9.41
C ALA A 238 -41.94 -7.25 -8.32
N ALA A 239 -42.37 -8.26 -7.56
CA ALA A 239 -41.60 -8.88 -6.50
C ALA A 239 -42.05 -10.33 -6.25
N PHE A 240 -41.10 -11.24 -5.98
CA PHE A 240 -41.42 -12.57 -5.47
C PHE A 240 -41.51 -12.55 -3.93
N ASP A 241 -42.53 -13.19 -3.36
CA ASP A 241 -42.59 -13.48 -1.93
C ASP A 241 -41.81 -14.78 -1.57
N THR A 242 -41.76 -15.11 -0.27
CA THR A 242 -41.08 -16.31 0.24
C THR A 242 -41.68 -17.61 -0.29
N ALA A 243 -43.01 -17.67 -0.47
CA ALA A 243 -43.71 -18.81 -1.06
C ALA A 243 -43.37 -18.99 -2.55
N GLY A 244 -43.07 -17.90 -3.27
CA GLY A 244 -42.76 -17.89 -4.70
C GLY A 244 -43.87 -17.30 -5.58
N THR A 245 -44.84 -16.61 -4.98
CA THR A 245 -45.85 -15.82 -5.69
C THR A 245 -45.21 -14.59 -6.31
N LEU A 246 -45.51 -14.30 -7.57
CA LEU A 246 -45.14 -13.04 -8.19
C LEU A 246 -46.21 -11.99 -7.91
N TRP A 247 -45.93 -11.07 -6.99
CA TRP A 247 -46.76 -9.90 -6.71
C TRP A 247 -46.42 -8.78 -7.70
N ILE A 248 -47.43 -8.12 -8.25
CA ILE A 248 -47.27 -7.12 -9.32
C ILE A 248 -48.14 -5.89 -9.06
N GLY A 249 -47.51 -4.76 -8.75
CA GLY A 249 -48.17 -3.46 -8.67
C GLY A 249 -48.46 -2.88 -10.05
N THR A 250 -49.63 -2.27 -10.24
CA THR A 250 -50.11 -1.80 -11.55
C THR A 250 -50.37 -0.30 -11.59
N SER A 251 -50.40 0.28 -12.78
CA SER A 251 -50.76 1.68 -13.05
C SER A 251 -52.25 1.84 -13.40
N GLY A 252 -53.16 1.22 -12.62
CA GLY A 252 -54.62 1.44 -12.76
C GLY A 252 -55.55 0.27 -12.40
N ALA A 253 -55.04 -0.91 -12.04
CA ALA A 253 -55.82 -2.11 -11.70
C ALA A 253 -55.52 -2.66 -10.29
N GLY A 254 -54.92 -1.84 -9.42
CA GLY A 254 -54.50 -2.22 -8.07
C GLY A 254 -53.24 -3.09 -8.05
N LEU A 255 -53.30 -4.19 -7.31
CA LEU A 255 -52.23 -5.16 -7.09
C LEU A 255 -52.67 -6.54 -7.60
N PHE A 256 -51.78 -7.25 -8.30
CA PHE A 256 -51.98 -8.64 -8.70
C PHE A 256 -51.06 -9.57 -7.89
N ALA A 257 -51.50 -10.82 -7.69
CA ALA A 257 -50.68 -11.93 -7.22
C ALA A 257 -50.81 -13.08 -8.23
N MET A 258 -49.71 -13.45 -8.89
CA MET A 258 -49.64 -14.63 -9.76
C MET A 258 -49.03 -15.79 -8.97
N THR A 259 -49.85 -16.78 -8.63
CA THR A 259 -49.41 -17.97 -7.88
C THR A 259 -48.49 -18.86 -8.74
N PRO A 260 -47.70 -19.78 -8.12
CA PRO A 260 -46.73 -20.62 -8.85
C PRO A 260 -47.32 -21.51 -9.96
N ASP A 261 -48.63 -21.73 -9.96
CA ASP A 261 -49.39 -22.43 -10.99
C ASP A 261 -49.83 -21.52 -12.17
N GLY A 262 -49.46 -20.24 -12.15
CA GLY A 262 -49.77 -19.25 -13.19
C GLY A 262 -51.13 -18.54 -13.04
N ARG A 263 -51.93 -18.84 -12.01
CA ARG A 263 -53.24 -18.18 -11.82
C ARG A 263 -53.07 -16.78 -11.21
N PHE A 264 -53.85 -15.81 -11.69
CA PHE A 264 -53.85 -14.44 -11.18
C PHE A 264 -54.98 -14.20 -10.17
N LYS A 265 -54.65 -13.61 -9.03
CA LYS A 265 -55.59 -13.01 -8.07
C LYS A 265 -55.45 -11.50 -8.09
N VAL A 266 -56.58 -10.78 -8.15
CA VAL A 266 -56.64 -9.32 -8.23
C VAL A 266 -56.99 -8.71 -6.87
N PHE A 267 -56.41 -7.56 -6.55
CA PHE A 267 -56.68 -6.72 -5.39
C PHE A 267 -56.88 -5.28 -5.86
N ASP A 268 -58.14 -4.90 -6.03
CA ASP A 268 -58.61 -3.71 -6.73
C ASP A 268 -59.60 -2.89 -5.87
N PRO A 269 -59.89 -1.61 -6.21
CA PRO A 269 -60.81 -0.79 -5.41
C PRO A 269 -62.25 -1.29 -5.32
N ALA A 270 -62.80 -1.88 -6.39
CA ALA A 270 -64.12 -2.53 -6.32
C ALA A 270 -64.09 -3.76 -5.39
N GLY A 271 -62.91 -4.36 -5.23
CA GLY A 271 -62.59 -5.39 -4.25
C GLY A 271 -62.16 -4.93 -2.86
N GLY A 272 -62.19 -3.63 -2.56
CA GLY A 272 -61.81 -3.06 -1.26
C GLY A 272 -60.30 -2.80 -1.05
N PHE A 273 -59.45 -2.92 -2.08
CA PHE A 273 -58.05 -2.50 -2.00
C PHE A 273 -57.93 -0.96 -2.14
N PRO A 274 -57.16 -0.26 -1.29
CA PRO A 274 -57.35 1.19 -1.08
C PRO A 274 -57.01 2.10 -2.26
N HIS A 275 -56.32 1.62 -3.31
CA HIS A 275 -55.97 2.48 -4.46
C HIS A 275 -55.76 1.73 -5.78
N ALA A 276 -56.21 2.31 -6.90
CA ALA A 276 -56.07 1.72 -8.24
C ALA A 276 -54.64 1.70 -8.78
N GLN A 277 -53.74 2.53 -8.26
CA GLN A 277 -52.31 2.56 -8.66
C GLN A 277 -51.41 2.14 -7.50
N VAL A 278 -50.56 1.14 -7.77
CA VAL A 278 -49.54 0.60 -6.87
C VAL A 278 -48.17 0.82 -7.52
N ARG A 279 -47.37 1.70 -6.94
CA ARG A 279 -46.12 2.21 -7.52
C ARG A 279 -44.91 1.33 -7.21
N PHE A 280 -44.90 0.67 -6.05
CA PHE A 280 -43.80 -0.20 -5.63
C PHE A 280 -44.29 -1.36 -4.77
N VAL A 281 -43.66 -2.53 -4.90
CA VAL A 281 -43.86 -3.70 -4.02
C VAL A 281 -42.53 -4.25 -3.53
N ILE A 282 -42.47 -4.72 -2.28
CA ILE A 282 -41.29 -5.35 -1.66
C ILE A 282 -41.73 -6.52 -0.75
N PRO A 283 -41.03 -7.67 -0.73
CA PRO A 283 -41.41 -8.79 0.14
C PRO A 283 -41.40 -8.43 1.63
N ASP A 284 -42.34 -9.02 2.34
CA ASP A 284 -42.28 -9.12 3.80
C ASP A 284 -41.58 -10.43 4.18
N PRO A 285 -40.49 -10.41 4.96
CA PRO A 285 -39.87 -11.61 5.52
C PRO A 285 -40.84 -12.49 6.33
N ALA A 286 -41.91 -11.91 6.90
CA ALA A 286 -42.97 -12.64 7.60
C ALA A 286 -44.00 -13.32 6.67
N GLY A 287 -43.86 -13.19 5.34
CA GLY A 287 -44.79 -13.71 4.34
C GLY A 287 -45.57 -12.61 3.62
N GLY A 288 -45.79 -12.78 2.31
CA GLY A 288 -46.49 -11.81 1.47
C GLY A 288 -45.67 -10.54 1.16
N ILE A 289 -46.34 -9.39 1.11
CA ILE A 289 -45.87 -8.18 0.44
C ILE A 289 -46.20 -6.88 1.20
N TRP A 290 -45.33 -5.89 1.09
CA TRP A 290 -45.64 -4.48 1.35
C TRP A 290 -45.78 -3.73 0.01
N ALA A 291 -46.81 -2.89 -0.11
CA ALA A 291 -47.15 -2.17 -1.33
C ALA A 291 -47.31 -0.66 -1.07
N ALA A 292 -46.56 0.15 -1.82
CA ALA A 292 -46.69 1.61 -1.84
C ALA A 292 -47.71 2.02 -2.89
N THR A 293 -48.79 2.66 -2.46
CA THR A 293 -49.84 3.15 -3.36
C THR A 293 -49.62 4.62 -3.74
N ALA A 294 -50.27 5.06 -4.82
CA ALA A 294 -50.18 6.45 -5.27
C ALA A 294 -51.15 7.43 -4.57
N GLY A 295 -51.81 7.05 -3.47
CA GLY A 295 -52.81 7.90 -2.79
C GLY A 295 -53.70 7.21 -1.75
N GLY A 296 -53.50 5.92 -1.46
CA GLY A 296 -54.20 5.16 -0.41
C GLY A 296 -53.24 4.59 0.65
N GLY A 297 -52.14 5.29 0.91
CA GLY A 297 -51.16 4.94 1.94
C GLY A 297 -50.28 3.73 1.63
N LEU A 298 -49.76 3.14 2.70
CA LEU A 298 -48.92 1.94 2.72
C LEU A 298 -49.77 0.71 3.04
N VAL A 299 -49.71 -0.32 2.21
CA VAL A 299 -50.46 -1.57 2.42
C VAL A 299 -49.52 -2.71 2.80
N ARG A 300 -49.88 -3.49 3.83
CA ARG A 300 -49.30 -4.79 4.16
C ARG A 300 -50.32 -5.89 3.85
N LEU A 301 -49.90 -6.90 3.09
CA LEU A 301 -50.67 -8.10 2.79
C LEU A 301 -49.80 -9.33 3.15
N PRO A 302 -50.04 -10.01 4.28
CA PRO A 302 -49.21 -11.13 4.73
C PRO A 302 -49.42 -12.44 3.93
N GLY A 303 -50.27 -12.41 2.92
CA GLY A 303 -50.65 -13.55 2.09
C GLY A 303 -51.76 -13.17 1.12
N HIS A 304 -52.46 -14.15 0.54
CA HIS A 304 -53.49 -13.90 -0.48
C HIS A 304 -54.85 -13.47 0.08
N GLU A 305 -55.03 -13.37 1.39
CA GLU A 305 -56.31 -13.08 2.02
C GLU A 305 -56.53 -11.57 2.22
N ARG A 306 -57.64 -11.04 1.70
CA ARG A 306 -58.01 -9.62 1.83
C ARG A 306 -58.35 -9.24 3.28
N SER A 307 -58.87 -10.18 4.07
CA SER A 307 -59.16 -10.05 5.50
C SER A 307 -57.92 -9.76 6.35
N ALA A 308 -56.73 -10.20 5.92
CA ALA A 308 -55.47 -9.97 6.62
C ALA A 308 -54.74 -8.69 6.16
N MET A 309 -55.35 -7.90 5.28
CA MET A 309 -54.78 -6.64 4.79
C MET A 309 -54.76 -5.58 5.90
N ARG A 310 -53.61 -4.94 6.11
CA ARG A 310 -53.51 -3.72 6.92
C ARG A 310 -53.08 -2.55 6.05
N VAL A 311 -53.79 -1.43 6.16
CA VAL A 311 -53.43 -0.16 5.53
C VAL A 311 -52.89 0.76 6.64
N TYR A 312 -51.90 1.58 6.30
CA TYR A 312 -51.38 2.67 7.13
C TYR A 312 -51.45 3.95 6.31
N THR A 313 -52.01 4.99 6.90
CA THR A 313 -52.38 6.24 6.24
C THR A 313 -51.83 7.46 6.98
N THR A 314 -52.15 8.67 6.50
CA THR A 314 -51.97 9.91 7.27
C THR A 314 -52.61 9.89 8.66
N ALA A 315 -53.69 9.12 8.89
CA ALA A 315 -54.26 8.93 10.22
C ALA A 315 -53.39 8.05 11.15
N ASP A 316 -52.50 7.23 10.59
CA ASP A 316 -51.54 6.38 11.33
C ASP A 316 -50.19 7.09 11.57
N GLY A 317 -50.05 8.36 11.18
CA GLY A 317 -48.82 9.15 11.32
C GLY A 317 -47.86 9.11 10.13
N LEU A 318 -48.27 8.51 9.00
CA LEU A 318 -47.56 8.63 7.72
C LEU A 318 -47.65 10.09 7.22
N PRO A 319 -46.61 10.73 6.66
CA PRO A 319 -46.67 12.15 6.32
C PRO A 319 -47.33 12.45 4.95
N SER A 320 -47.72 11.43 4.19
CA SER A 320 -48.48 11.54 2.94
C SER A 320 -48.88 10.16 2.44
N ASP A 321 -50.10 10.03 1.93
CA ASP A 321 -50.64 8.81 1.34
C ASP A 321 -50.17 8.58 -0.12
N HIS A 322 -49.44 9.53 -0.71
CA HIS A 322 -48.88 9.48 -2.06
C HIS A 322 -47.47 8.88 -2.08
N LEU A 323 -47.35 7.57 -1.86
CA LEU A 323 -46.07 6.86 -1.77
C LEU A 323 -45.46 6.57 -3.15
N THR A 324 -44.16 6.27 -3.23
CA THR A 324 -43.43 6.10 -4.49
C THR A 324 -42.48 4.90 -4.52
N ALA A 325 -41.72 4.67 -3.46
CA ALA A 325 -40.70 3.61 -3.38
C ALA A 325 -40.64 3.00 -1.98
N LEU A 326 -40.16 1.76 -1.86
CA LEU A 326 -39.90 1.10 -0.59
C LEU A 326 -38.49 0.47 -0.59
N ALA A 327 -37.80 0.55 0.54
CA ALA A 327 -36.57 -0.19 0.81
C ALA A 327 -36.62 -0.78 2.22
N ARG A 328 -35.89 -1.88 2.45
CA ARG A 328 -35.71 -2.46 3.78
C ARG A 328 -34.24 -2.35 4.16
N ASP A 329 -33.93 -1.83 5.35
CA ASP A 329 -32.54 -1.67 5.79
C ASP A 329 -31.98 -2.94 6.48
N VAL A 330 -30.69 -2.90 6.81
CA VAL A 330 -29.95 -4.03 7.40
C VAL A 330 -30.44 -4.48 8.79
N ARG A 331 -31.36 -3.73 9.42
CA ARG A 331 -32.05 -4.12 10.67
C ARG A 331 -33.49 -4.60 10.43
N GLY A 332 -33.98 -4.56 9.19
CA GLY A 332 -35.33 -4.94 8.81
C GLY A 332 -36.33 -3.78 8.73
N ASP A 333 -35.91 -2.56 9.07
CA ASP A 333 -36.73 -1.35 9.07
C ASP A 333 -37.24 -1.00 7.68
N LEU A 334 -38.49 -0.55 7.56
CA LEU A 334 -39.08 -0.19 6.28
C LEU A 334 -38.91 1.32 6.01
N TRP A 335 -38.17 1.64 4.96
CA TRP A 335 -37.98 3.00 4.47
C TRP A 335 -38.88 3.26 3.27
N ILE A 336 -39.54 4.42 3.27
CA ILE A 336 -40.72 4.73 2.46
C ILE A 336 -40.49 6.07 1.76
N GLY A 337 -40.51 6.08 0.44
CA GLY A 337 -40.44 7.29 -0.38
C GLY A 337 -41.85 7.83 -0.62
N SER A 338 -41.99 9.16 -0.59
CA SER A 338 -43.23 9.86 -0.90
C SER A 338 -43.07 10.85 -2.04
N TRP A 339 -44.20 11.25 -2.63
CA TRP A 339 -44.28 12.34 -3.60
C TRP A 339 -44.64 13.65 -2.89
N GLY A 340 -43.66 14.29 -2.25
CA GLY A 340 -43.81 15.64 -1.68
C GLY A 340 -43.52 15.77 -0.17
N SER A 341 -43.42 14.66 0.58
CA SER A 341 -43.11 14.67 2.03
C SER A 341 -41.74 14.08 2.38
N GLY A 342 -40.88 13.82 1.40
CA GLY A 342 -39.55 13.24 1.61
C GLY A 342 -39.60 11.73 1.91
N VAL A 343 -38.76 11.29 2.85
CA VAL A 343 -38.57 9.86 3.19
C VAL A 343 -38.98 9.59 4.64
N SER A 344 -39.79 8.56 4.86
CA SER A 344 -40.17 8.07 6.19
C SER A 344 -39.56 6.71 6.49
N ARG A 345 -39.09 6.52 7.72
CA ARG A 345 -38.75 5.22 8.30
C ARG A 345 -39.90 4.77 9.21
N PHE A 346 -40.43 3.59 8.95
CA PHE A 346 -41.39 2.88 9.78
C PHE A 346 -40.70 1.80 10.62
N ARG A 347 -40.85 1.88 11.95
CA ARG A 347 -40.33 0.93 12.94
C ARG A 347 -41.32 0.85 14.11
N ASP A 348 -41.58 -0.34 14.63
CA ASP A 348 -42.41 -0.59 15.83
C ASP A 348 -43.77 0.12 15.83
N GLY A 349 -44.40 0.21 14.65
CA GLY A 349 -45.70 0.88 14.47
C GLY A 349 -45.62 2.41 14.36
N ARG A 350 -44.44 3.02 14.45
CA ARG A 350 -44.22 4.48 14.41
C ARG A 350 -43.52 4.90 13.11
N PHE A 351 -43.89 6.07 12.60
CA PHE A 351 -43.22 6.72 11.47
C PHE A 351 -42.26 7.81 11.96
N SER A 352 -41.16 8.02 11.23
CA SER A 352 -40.18 9.08 11.48
C SER A 352 -39.63 9.60 10.14
N THR A 353 -39.70 10.91 9.88
CA THR A 353 -39.59 11.47 8.51
C THR A 353 -38.44 12.45 8.36
N ILE A 354 -37.81 12.46 7.19
CA ILE A 354 -36.82 13.45 6.75
C ILE A 354 -37.33 14.11 5.46
N SER A 355 -37.32 15.45 5.43
CA SER A 355 -37.70 16.27 4.27
C SER A 355 -36.63 17.33 3.99
N THR A 356 -36.88 18.19 3.00
CA THR A 356 -36.27 19.54 2.94
C THR A 356 -36.50 20.28 4.26
N GLY A 357 -35.51 21.03 4.76
CA GLY A 357 -35.61 21.92 5.93
C GLY A 357 -35.64 21.24 7.30
N ASN A 358 -36.28 20.06 7.43
CA ASN A 358 -36.40 19.31 8.69
C ASN A 358 -35.32 18.21 8.80
N GLY A 359 -34.07 18.53 8.43
CA GLY A 359 -32.98 17.58 8.45
C GLY A 359 -32.26 17.46 9.81
N PRO A 360 -31.20 16.62 9.86
CA PRO A 360 -30.29 16.39 11.00
C PRO A 360 -29.53 17.56 11.66
N GLY A 361 -30.01 18.80 11.55
CA GLY A 361 -29.39 20.02 12.07
C GLY A 361 -29.68 21.25 11.18
N PRO A 362 -29.28 22.46 11.62
CA PRO A 362 -29.61 23.71 10.94
C PRO A 362 -29.22 23.73 9.46
N GLY A 363 -30.16 24.10 8.59
CA GLY A 363 -29.96 24.16 7.14
C GLY A 363 -29.76 22.81 6.43
N THR A 364 -29.86 21.69 7.15
CA THR A 364 -29.77 20.35 6.53
C THR A 364 -31.15 19.79 6.19
N GLY A 365 -31.19 18.85 5.25
CA GLY A 365 -32.41 18.19 4.77
C GLY A 365 -32.11 17.33 3.56
N LEU A 366 -33.13 16.68 3.01
CA LEU A 366 -33.04 16.16 1.64
C LEU A 366 -33.03 17.34 0.66
N ALA A 367 -32.34 17.19 -0.48
CA ALA A 367 -32.33 18.20 -1.53
C ALA A 367 -33.73 18.44 -2.14
N GLY A 368 -34.57 17.41 -2.16
CA GLY A 368 -35.97 17.50 -2.60
C GLY A 368 -36.86 16.43 -1.95
N ASN A 369 -38.17 16.64 -2.02
CA ASN A 369 -39.17 15.79 -1.36
C ASN A 369 -39.89 14.80 -2.30
N GLN A 370 -39.63 14.90 -3.60
CA GLN A 370 -40.21 14.09 -4.67
C GLN A 370 -39.33 12.85 -4.86
N ILE A 371 -39.49 11.87 -3.98
CA ILE A 371 -38.65 10.67 -3.95
C ILE A 371 -39.11 9.73 -5.06
N TRP A 372 -38.17 9.20 -5.84
CA TRP A 372 -38.46 8.28 -6.93
C TRP A 372 -37.94 6.85 -6.67
N SER A 373 -36.76 6.72 -6.07
CA SER A 373 -36.13 5.44 -5.77
C SER A 373 -35.50 5.43 -4.39
N LEU A 374 -35.54 4.26 -3.72
CA LEU A 374 -34.89 4.00 -2.44
C LEU A 374 -34.11 2.70 -2.51
N MET A 375 -32.96 2.65 -1.84
CA MET A 375 -32.17 1.43 -1.67
C MET A 375 -31.37 1.51 -0.37
N ALA A 376 -31.39 0.47 0.47
CA ALA A 376 -30.42 0.34 1.55
C ALA A 376 -29.13 -0.34 1.05
N ASP A 377 -27.97 0.15 1.45
CA ASP A 377 -26.69 -0.53 1.19
C ASP A 377 -26.30 -1.49 2.33
N ARG A 378 -25.32 -2.35 2.05
CA ARG A 378 -24.81 -3.36 3.00
C ARG A 378 -24.02 -2.78 4.18
N GLU A 379 -23.78 -1.47 4.20
CA GLU A 379 -23.06 -0.75 5.28
C GLU A 379 -24.00 0.05 6.19
N GLY A 380 -25.31 0.00 5.92
CA GLY A 380 -26.35 0.64 6.72
C GLY A 380 -26.71 2.07 6.31
N SER A 381 -26.34 2.51 5.10
CA SER A 381 -26.83 3.76 4.51
C SER A 381 -28.11 3.54 3.70
N ILE A 382 -28.95 4.56 3.61
CA ILE A 382 -30.11 4.61 2.71
C ILE A 382 -29.80 5.59 1.59
N TRP A 383 -29.83 5.09 0.36
CA TRP A 383 -29.70 5.86 -0.86
C TRP A 383 -31.09 6.28 -1.35
N VAL A 384 -31.21 7.55 -1.70
CA VAL A 384 -32.47 8.24 -1.96
C VAL A 384 -32.36 8.98 -3.30
N GLY A 385 -32.93 8.38 -4.34
CA GLY A 385 -33.02 9.00 -5.66
C GLY A 385 -34.24 9.91 -5.76
N THR A 386 -34.04 11.16 -6.11
CA THR A 386 -35.10 12.17 -6.26
C THR A 386 -35.51 12.35 -7.73
N TRP A 387 -36.61 13.07 -7.97
CA TRP A 387 -37.11 13.35 -9.31
C TRP A 387 -36.31 14.42 -10.07
N VAL A 388 -35.77 15.45 -9.40
CA VAL A 388 -35.01 16.54 -10.06
C VAL A 388 -33.77 17.01 -9.29
N ASP A 389 -33.54 16.54 -8.07
CA ASP A 389 -32.57 17.12 -7.13
C ASP A 389 -31.34 16.23 -6.89
N GLY A 390 -31.19 15.13 -7.64
CA GLY A 390 -30.04 14.23 -7.60
C GLY A 390 -30.18 13.06 -6.62
N LEU A 391 -29.02 12.50 -6.27
CA LEU A 391 -28.86 11.36 -5.37
C LEU A 391 -28.48 11.84 -3.97
N ASN A 392 -29.32 11.53 -2.99
CA ASN A 392 -29.03 11.79 -1.57
C ASN A 392 -28.61 10.48 -0.89
N ARG A 393 -27.69 10.53 0.08
CA ARG A 393 -27.39 9.39 0.98
C ARG A 393 -27.62 9.79 2.43
N LEU A 394 -28.50 9.04 3.10
CA LEU A 394 -28.66 9.05 4.54
C LEU A 394 -27.72 7.99 5.14
N ARG A 395 -26.73 8.38 5.95
CA ARG A 395 -25.91 7.41 6.74
C ARG A 395 -25.78 7.83 8.20
N ASN A 396 -25.52 6.89 9.09
CA ASN A 396 -25.22 7.24 10.49
C ASN A 396 -23.90 8.02 10.59
N ARG A 397 -23.87 9.06 11.41
CA ARG A 397 -22.61 9.72 11.83
C ARG A 397 -21.80 8.77 12.73
N ALA A 398 -20.50 9.02 12.87
CA ALA A 398 -19.67 8.23 13.78
C ALA A 398 -20.17 8.36 15.23
N PHE A 399 -20.23 9.57 15.75
CA PHE A 399 -20.67 9.87 17.12
C PHE A 399 -22.13 10.28 17.17
N THR A 400 -22.76 10.13 18.32
CA THR A 400 -24.10 10.69 18.60
C THR A 400 -23.92 12.16 18.98
N VAL A 401 -24.79 13.05 18.49
CA VAL A 401 -24.73 14.48 18.82
C VAL A 401 -26.12 14.95 19.21
N LEU A 402 -26.29 15.38 20.46
CA LEU A 402 -27.56 15.94 20.92
C LEU A 402 -27.57 17.44 20.59
N GLY A 403 -28.59 17.91 19.89
CA GLY A 403 -28.78 19.32 19.52
C GLY A 403 -30.23 19.76 19.74
N THR A 404 -30.61 20.86 19.11
CA THR A 404 -32.01 21.32 19.10
C THR A 404 -33.01 20.28 18.55
N PRO A 405 -32.69 19.43 17.54
CA PRO A 405 -33.59 18.36 17.11
C PRO A 405 -33.73 17.21 18.12
N GLU A 406 -32.84 17.12 19.11
CA GLU A 406 -32.87 16.13 20.19
C GLU A 406 -33.36 16.73 21.53
N GLY A 407 -33.80 17.99 21.53
CA GLY A 407 -34.39 18.65 22.70
C GLY A 407 -33.44 19.50 23.55
N LEU A 408 -32.20 19.77 23.12
CA LEU A 408 -31.42 20.85 23.76
C LEU A 408 -32.05 22.21 23.44
N SER A 409 -32.02 23.13 24.41
CA SER A 409 -32.54 24.49 24.22
C SER A 409 -31.77 25.33 23.19
N HIS A 410 -30.52 24.98 22.88
CA HIS A 410 -29.65 25.66 21.93
C HIS A 410 -28.49 24.74 21.50
N ASP A 411 -28.04 24.84 20.24
CA ASP A 411 -27.02 23.94 19.69
C ASP A 411 -25.58 24.27 20.13
N ASN A 412 -25.25 25.54 20.35
CA ASN A 412 -23.91 25.91 20.80
C ASN A 412 -23.76 25.65 22.31
N VAL A 413 -23.16 24.50 22.65
CA VAL A 413 -22.87 24.04 24.01
C VAL A 413 -21.46 24.47 24.41
N ARG A 414 -21.29 25.00 25.62
CA ARG A 414 -20.03 25.60 26.10
C ARG A 414 -19.34 24.82 27.22
N SER A 415 -20.11 24.19 28.10
CA SER A 415 -19.59 23.50 29.30
C SER A 415 -20.53 22.36 29.69
N VAL A 416 -19.95 21.27 30.18
CA VAL A 416 -20.67 20.04 30.57
C VAL A 416 -20.12 19.53 31.90
N VAL A 417 -21.01 19.19 32.83
CA VAL A 417 -20.68 18.57 34.13
C VAL A 417 -21.57 17.34 34.35
N ALA A 418 -20.95 16.22 34.72
CA ALA A 418 -21.66 15.06 35.24
C ALA A 418 -21.96 15.30 36.73
N GLY A 419 -23.24 15.37 37.09
CA GLY A 419 -23.69 15.60 38.46
C GLY A 419 -23.67 14.33 39.30
N ARG A 420 -23.46 14.49 40.62
CA ARG A 420 -23.46 13.41 41.62
C ARG A 420 -24.77 12.64 41.67
N ASP A 421 -25.88 13.27 41.28
CA ASP A 421 -27.21 12.64 41.20
C ASP A 421 -27.41 11.77 39.95
N GLY A 422 -26.42 11.69 39.06
CA GLY A 422 -26.47 10.95 37.79
C GLY A 422 -27.03 11.75 36.61
N ALA A 423 -27.39 13.02 36.77
CA ALA A 423 -27.70 13.90 35.65
C ALA A 423 -26.43 14.38 34.94
N LEU A 424 -26.59 14.87 33.72
CA LEU A 424 -25.60 15.72 33.04
C LEU A 424 -26.18 17.14 32.92
N TRP A 425 -25.39 18.14 33.25
CA TRP A 425 -25.72 19.55 33.09
C TRP A 425 -24.88 20.14 31.95
N ALA A 426 -25.53 20.76 30.97
CA ALA A 426 -24.92 21.32 29.77
C ALA A 426 -25.29 22.81 29.60
N ALA A 427 -24.31 23.69 29.75
CA ALA A 427 -24.44 25.13 29.55
C ALA A 427 -24.40 25.51 28.07
N THR A 428 -25.20 26.49 27.67
CA THR A 428 -25.33 26.91 26.27
C THR A 428 -25.17 28.42 26.05
N SER A 429 -24.81 28.78 24.82
CA SER A 429 -24.61 30.15 24.34
C SER A 429 -25.93 30.87 24.00
N GLY A 430 -26.88 30.96 24.94
CA GLY A 430 -28.17 31.65 24.73
C GLY A 430 -29.42 30.77 24.84
N GLY A 431 -29.30 29.54 25.36
CA GLY A 431 -30.43 28.69 25.72
C GLY A 431 -30.51 28.36 27.21
N GLY A 432 -29.72 29.02 28.06
CA GLY A 432 -29.60 28.68 29.48
C GLY A 432 -28.84 27.36 29.71
N ILE A 433 -29.32 26.56 30.67
CA ILE A 433 -28.73 25.28 31.07
C ILE A 433 -29.70 24.15 30.74
N ASN A 434 -29.22 23.09 30.09
CA ASN A 434 -29.96 21.85 29.92
C ASN A 434 -29.52 20.82 30.96
N ARG A 435 -30.47 20.20 31.66
CA ARG A 435 -30.26 19.03 32.52
C ARG A 435 -30.80 17.79 31.81
N LEU A 436 -29.91 16.84 31.55
CA LEU A 436 -30.19 15.57 30.93
C LEU A 436 -30.21 14.49 32.02
N LYS A 437 -31.37 13.87 32.28
CA LYS A 437 -31.50 12.77 33.24
C LYS A 437 -32.60 11.80 32.81
N ASP A 438 -32.39 10.50 33.02
CA ASP A 438 -33.38 9.43 32.79
C ASP A 438 -34.04 9.48 31.40
N GLY A 439 -33.24 9.81 30.37
CA GLY A 439 -33.69 9.96 29.00
C GLY A 439 -34.50 11.24 28.73
N ARG A 440 -34.53 12.23 29.62
CA ARG A 440 -35.24 13.51 29.42
C ARG A 440 -34.29 14.69 29.47
N ILE A 441 -34.56 15.70 28.65
CA ILE A 441 -33.91 17.01 28.70
C ILE A 441 -34.89 18.00 29.32
N THR A 442 -34.42 18.77 30.31
CA THR A 442 -35.16 19.85 30.93
C THR A 442 -34.28 21.10 30.94
N THR A 443 -34.83 22.27 30.63
CA THR A 443 -34.05 23.51 30.54
C THR A 443 -34.33 24.40 31.76
N LEU A 444 -33.30 25.10 32.23
CA LEU A 444 -33.41 26.29 33.08
C LEU A 444 -32.93 27.52 32.29
N ARG A 445 -33.71 28.58 32.30
CA ARG A 445 -33.51 29.84 31.57
C ARG A 445 -33.54 31.06 32.51
N GLN A 446 -33.34 32.24 31.94
CA GLN A 446 -33.55 33.53 32.59
C GLN A 446 -34.99 33.68 33.14
N SER A 447 -35.98 33.09 32.47
CA SER A 447 -37.37 33.01 32.97
C SER A 447 -37.50 32.23 34.29
N ASP A 448 -36.57 31.32 34.57
CA ASP A 448 -36.57 30.43 35.74
C ASP A 448 -35.65 30.95 36.86
N GLY A 449 -35.15 32.18 36.74
CA GLY A 449 -34.31 32.86 37.74
C GLY A 449 -32.81 32.85 37.48
N LEU A 450 -32.34 32.37 36.32
CA LEU A 450 -30.95 32.64 35.90
C LEU A 450 -30.77 34.14 35.56
N PRO A 451 -29.58 34.73 35.73
CA PRO A 451 -29.37 36.15 35.40
C PRO A 451 -29.29 36.41 33.89
N THR A 452 -29.04 35.37 33.08
CA THR A 452 -29.05 35.39 31.60
C THR A 452 -29.12 33.97 31.04
N ASP A 453 -29.58 33.80 29.80
CA ASP A 453 -29.46 32.54 29.03
C ASP A 453 -28.05 32.31 28.45
N GLU A 454 -27.16 33.30 28.54
CA GLU A 454 -25.75 33.26 28.07
C GLU A 454 -24.81 32.63 29.11
N ILE A 455 -24.92 31.32 29.29
CA ILE A 455 -24.11 30.57 30.28
C ILE A 455 -22.73 30.26 29.71
N SER A 456 -21.67 30.45 30.48
CA SER A 456 -20.30 30.15 30.07
C SER A 456 -19.78 28.85 30.68
N THR A 457 -20.03 28.61 31.97
CA THR A 457 -19.49 27.43 32.66
C THR A 457 -20.33 26.95 33.85
N LEU A 458 -20.07 25.73 34.33
CA LEU A 458 -20.76 25.05 35.43
C LEU A 458 -19.76 24.38 36.38
N HIS A 459 -20.10 24.32 37.67
CA HIS A 459 -19.39 23.55 38.69
C HIS A 459 -20.37 23.03 39.75
N GLU A 460 -20.42 21.72 40.00
CA GLU A 460 -21.22 21.14 41.09
C GLU A 460 -20.36 20.95 42.35
N ALA A 461 -20.66 21.71 43.39
CA ALA A 461 -19.98 21.63 44.68
C ALA A 461 -20.35 20.35 45.46
N ARG A 462 -19.59 20.05 46.51
CA ARG A 462 -19.75 18.83 47.34
C ARG A 462 -21.09 18.70 48.04
N ASP A 463 -21.75 19.82 48.32
CA ASP A 463 -23.09 19.91 48.93
C ASP A 463 -24.25 19.73 47.92
N GLY A 464 -23.95 19.57 46.63
CA GLY A 464 -24.94 19.53 45.55
C GLY A 464 -25.40 20.92 45.07
N THR A 465 -24.75 22.01 45.52
CA THR A 465 -24.96 23.34 44.95
C THR A 465 -24.33 23.43 43.56
N LEU A 466 -25.11 23.82 42.56
CA LEU A 466 -24.63 24.08 41.21
C LEU A 466 -24.26 25.57 41.08
N TRP A 467 -22.96 25.83 40.95
CA TRP A 467 -22.44 27.15 40.59
C TRP A 467 -22.39 27.30 39.07
N ILE A 468 -22.77 28.48 38.60
CA ILE A 468 -23.10 28.78 37.21
C ILE A 468 -22.35 30.07 36.84
N GLY A 469 -21.36 29.95 35.97
CA GLY A 469 -20.68 31.10 35.37
C GLY A 469 -21.41 31.55 34.12
N THR A 470 -21.59 32.86 33.94
CA THR A 470 -22.22 33.43 32.75
C THR A 470 -21.23 34.28 31.95
N TYR A 471 -21.57 34.53 30.69
CA TYR A 471 -20.71 35.31 29.78
C TYR A 471 -20.87 36.83 29.99
N THR A 472 -21.99 37.28 30.57
CA THR A 472 -22.35 38.71 30.63
C THR A 472 -22.76 39.20 32.02
N ALA A 473 -23.22 38.33 32.92
CA ALA A 473 -23.97 38.70 34.12
C ALA A 473 -23.38 38.16 35.45
N GLY A 474 -22.12 37.74 35.45
CA GLY A 474 -21.45 37.23 36.65
C GLY A 474 -21.79 35.78 36.97
N VAL A 475 -21.97 35.49 38.26
CA VAL A 475 -22.13 34.13 38.80
C VAL A 475 -23.54 33.94 39.36
N ALA A 476 -24.16 32.79 39.11
CA ALA A 476 -25.35 32.34 39.82
C ALA A 476 -25.05 31.07 40.64
N ARG A 477 -25.78 30.90 41.73
CA ARG A 477 -25.70 29.75 42.63
C ARG A 477 -27.08 29.12 42.77
N ARG A 478 -27.30 27.99 42.10
CA ARG A 478 -28.51 27.17 42.26
C ARG A 478 -28.29 26.16 43.39
N ARG A 479 -29.00 26.37 44.50
CA ARG A 479 -28.99 25.49 45.67
C ARG A 479 -29.67 24.13 45.39
N PRO A 480 -29.47 23.10 46.25
CA PRO A 480 -30.19 21.82 46.13
C PRO A 480 -31.72 21.96 46.17
N ASP A 481 -32.25 22.90 46.95
CA ASP A 481 -33.69 23.25 47.02
C ASP A 481 -34.26 23.87 45.72
N GLY A 482 -33.38 24.21 44.77
CA GLY A 482 -33.71 24.82 43.49
C GLY A 482 -33.65 26.33 43.45
N ARG A 483 -33.50 27.03 44.59
CA ARG A 483 -33.39 28.48 44.62
C ARG A 483 -32.08 28.96 44.01
N ILE A 484 -32.16 30.02 43.21
CA ILE A 484 -31.00 30.67 42.59
C ILE A 484 -30.71 31.97 43.36
N ASP A 485 -29.50 32.10 43.88
CA ASP A 485 -28.95 33.39 44.32
C ASP A 485 -27.98 33.92 43.22
N THR A 486 -27.97 35.22 42.92
CA THR A 486 -27.13 35.82 41.86
C THR A 486 -26.08 36.79 42.39
N PHE A 487 -24.91 36.85 41.75
CA PHE A 487 -23.78 37.68 42.14
C PHE A 487 -23.20 38.43 40.94
N GLY A 488 -23.11 39.76 41.06
CA GLY A 488 -22.58 40.67 40.03
C GLY A 488 -21.41 41.52 40.54
N ALA A 489 -21.15 42.65 39.87
CA ALA A 489 -20.15 43.62 40.30
C ALA A 489 -20.45 44.17 41.71
N ASP A 490 -21.72 44.46 41.99
CA ASP A 490 -22.21 44.91 43.31
C ASP A 490 -22.01 43.85 44.42
N SER A 491 -21.74 42.60 44.03
CA SER A 491 -21.42 41.48 44.93
C SER A 491 -19.91 41.23 45.06
N GLY A 492 -19.06 42.15 44.57
CA GLY A 492 -17.60 42.08 44.67
C GLY A 492 -16.88 41.25 43.60
N LEU A 493 -17.55 40.88 42.51
CA LEU A 493 -16.88 40.25 41.37
C LEU A 493 -16.05 41.29 40.57
N PRO A 494 -14.76 41.03 40.27
CA PRO A 494 -13.91 41.93 39.48
C PRO A 494 -14.20 41.89 37.96
N GLY A 495 -15.19 41.11 37.52
CA GLY A 495 -15.64 41.03 36.13
C GLY A 495 -16.85 40.09 36.00
N THR A 496 -17.76 40.40 35.07
CA THR A 496 -19.00 39.63 34.87
C THR A 496 -18.89 38.50 33.84
N GLU A 497 -17.81 38.48 33.04
CA GLU A 497 -17.51 37.40 32.10
C GLU A 497 -16.70 36.30 32.80
N ILE A 498 -17.38 35.21 33.18
CA ILE A 498 -16.82 34.11 33.95
C ILE A 498 -16.22 33.05 33.02
N ARG A 499 -15.01 32.58 33.32
CA ARG A 499 -14.28 31.57 32.54
C ARG A 499 -14.11 30.24 33.26
N SER A 500 -13.82 30.27 34.56
CA SER A 500 -13.62 29.07 35.38
C SER A 500 -14.30 29.19 36.74
N ILE A 501 -14.81 28.07 37.28
CA ILE A 501 -15.31 27.96 38.65
C ILE A 501 -14.79 26.65 39.26
N PHE A 502 -14.27 26.71 40.49
CA PHE A 502 -13.66 25.56 41.17
C PHE A 502 -13.83 25.61 42.70
N GLU A 503 -14.38 24.55 43.32
CA GLU A 503 -14.38 24.36 44.78
C GLU A 503 -13.09 23.63 45.25
N ASP A 504 -12.31 24.26 46.12
CA ASP A 504 -11.12 23.63 46.72
C ASP A 504 -11.44 22.67 47.88
N ARG A 505 -10.42 22.01 48.42
CA ARG A 505 -10.58 21.04 49.53
C ARG A 505 -11.02 21.64 50.86
N ALA A 506 -10.93 22.95 51.04
CA ALA A 506 -11.46 23.68 52.20
C ALA A 506 -12.89 24.20 51.98
N GLY A 507 -13.49 23.98 50.80
CA GLY A 507 -14.81 24.50 50.42
C GLY A 507 -14.78 25.93 49.90
N THR A 508 -13.59 26.50 49.62
CA THR A 508 -13.50 27.83 49.00
C THR A 508 -13.88 27.71 47.53
N VAL A 509 -14.87 28.49 47.10
CA VAL A 509 -15.24 28.58 45.68
C VAL A 509 -14.42 29.68 45.02
N TRP A 510 -13.53 29.28 44.13
CA TRP A 510 -12.69 30.13 43.30
C TRP A 510 -13.36 30.36 41.94
N VAL A 511 -13.19 31.58 41.41
CA VAL A 511 -13.79 32.02 40.14
C VAL A 511 -12.74 32.78 39.33
N GLY A 512 -12.43 32.30 38.14
CA GLY A 512 -11.64 33.03 37.15
C GLY A 512 -12.55 33.80 36.20
N THR A 513 -12.36 35.11 36.12
CA THR A 513 -13.00 35.97 35.10
C THR A 513 -12.05 36.13 33.91
N ARG A 514 -12.47 36.87 32.86
CA ARG A 514 -11.54 37.29 31.79
C ARG A 514 -10.45 38.28 32.27
N THR A 515 -10.57 38.85 33.47
CA THR A 515 -9.68 39.93 33.95
C THR A 515 -8.97 39.66 35.27
N ALA A 516 -9.46 38.75 36.11
CA ALA A 516 -8.90 38.52 37.45
C ALA A 516 -9.35 37.19 38.08
N LEU A 517 -8.66 36.81 39.15
CA LEU A 517 -9.08 35.75 40.08
C LEU A 517 -9.93 36.33 41.23
N ALA A 518 -11.01 35.64 41.58
CA ALA A 518 -11.85 35.94 42.74
C ALA A 518 -12.12 34.68 43.58
N ARG A 519 -12.50 34.88 44.84
CA ARG A 519 -12.98 33.81 45.75
C ARG A 519 -14.27 34.22 46.44
N PHE A 520 -15.13 33.26 46.74
CA PHE A 520 -16.35 33.47 47.51
C PHE A 520 -16.03 33.54 49.02
N ASN A 521 -16.66 34.48 49.74
CA ASN A 521 -16.42 34.71 51.18
C ASN A 521 -17.61 34.29 52.09
N GLY A 522 -18.64 33.66 51.52
CA GLY A 522 -19.89 33.30 52.21
C GLY A 522 -21.06 34.22 51.88
N GLN A 523 -20.80 35.51 51.65
CA GLN A 523 -21.82 36.51 51.29
C GLN A 523 -21.70 36.98 49.83
N GLY A 524 -20.48 37.16 49.34
CA GLY A 524 -20.17 37.63 47.98
C GLY A 524 -18.77 37.20 47.55
N PHE A 525 -18.26 37.83 46.50
CA PHE A 525 -16.92 37.58 45.97
C PHE A 525 -15.92 38.64 46.42
N GLN A 526 -14.64 38.27 46.45
CA GLN A 526 -13.51 39.16 46.69
C GLN A 526 -12.44 38.85 45.63
N ALA A 527 -11.96 39.87 44.93
CA ALA A 527 -10.77 39.75 44.07
C ALA A 527 -9.54 39.32 44.89
N VAL A 528 -8.72 38.41 44.36
CA VAL A 528 -7.58 37.84 45.09
C VAL A 528 -6.27 38.38 44.52
N THR A 529 -5.72 39.39 45.18
CA THR A 529 -4.47 40.05 44.79
C THR A 529 -3.34 39.71 45.75
N ALA A 530 -2.27 39.08 45.24
CA ALA A 530 -1.01 38.85 45.96
C ALA A 530 0.17 38.84 44.97
N PRO A 531 1.41 39.12 45.40
CA PRO A 531 2.58 39.08 44.51
C PRO A 531 2.72 37.73 43.80
N GLY A 532 2.72 37.76 42.46
CA GLY A 532 2.86 36.57 41.59
C GLY A 532 1.59 35.75 41.38
N LEU A 533 0.44 36.10 41.97
CA LEU A 533 -0.86 35.57 41.53
C LEU A 533 -1.25 36.18 40.16
N PRO A 534 -2.14 35.53 39.38
CA PRO A 534 -2.58 36.06 38.10
C PRO A 534 -3.20 37.46 38.21
N SER A 535 -2.71 38.38 37.38
CA SER A 535 -3.33 39.69 37.15
C SER A 535 -4.11 39.76 35.82
N GLU A 536 -4.08 38.67 35.05
CA GLU A 536 -4.80 38.48 33.79
C GLU A 536 -5.93 37.43 33.95
N GLY A 537 -6.68 37.18 32.88
CA GLY A 537 -7.76 36.20 32.87
C GLY A 537 -7.33 34.78 33.25
N VAL A 538 -8.15 34.11 34.07
CA VAL A 538 -7.89 32.75 34.56
C VAL A 538 -8.85 31.75 33.89
N ALA A 539 -8.31 31.02 32.93
CA ALA A 539 -9.04 30.06 32.09
C ALA A 539 -9.30 28.72 32.79
N ALA A 540 -8.39 28.30 33.68
CA ALA A 540 -8.47 27.03 34.39
C ALA A 540 -7.94 27.14 35.83
N ILE A 541 -8.56 26.40 36.75
CA ILE A 541 -8.21 26.30 38.17
C ILE A 541 -8.22 24.81 38.55
N LEU A 542 -7.16 24.32 39.18
CA LEU A 542 -7.05 22.93 39.65
C LEU A 542 -6.37 22.88 41.02
N GLN A 543 -6.80 21.97 41.89
CA GLN A 543 -6.05 21.60 43.10
C GLN A 543 -5.58 20.16 43.01
N ASP A 544 -4.25 19.96 43.09
CA ASP A 544 -3.63 18.63 42.94
C ASP A 544 -3.74 17.76 44.20
N SER A 545 -3.42 16.48 44.09
CA SER A 545 -3.30 15.48 45.18
C SER A 545 -2.54 16.02 46.40
N THR A 546 -1.49 16.81 46.21
CA THR A 546 -0.68 17.43 47.28
C THR A 546 -1.36 18.62 47.97
N GLY A 547 -2.49 19.10 47.44
CA GLY A 547 -3.22 20.27 47.92
C GLY A 547 -2.77 21.61 47.30
N THR A 548 -1.84 21.58 46.34
CA THR A 548 -1.34 22.79 45.66
C THR A 548 -2.39 23.29 44.66
N LEU A 549 -2.65 24.60 44.64
CA LEU A 549 -3.51 25.23 43.64
C LEU A 549 -2.70 25.61 42.40
N TRP A 550 -3.31 25.45 41.23
CA TRP A 550 -2.74 25.74 39.92
C TRP A 550 -3.73 26.56 39.10
N PHE A 551 -3.26 27.67 38.53
CA PHE A 551 -4.04 28.61 37.73
C PHE A 551 -3.47 28.68 36.31
N GLY A 552 -4.27 28.26 35.32
CA GLY A 552 -3.97 28.44 33.90
C GLY A 552 -4.47 29.80 33.44
N THR A 553 -3.57 30.62 32.90
CA THR A 553 -3.84 32.03 32.58
C THR A 553 -3.85 32.30 31.08
N THR A 554 -4.51 33.39 30.67
CA THR A 554 -4.56 33.84 29.26
C THR A 554 -3.42 34.80 28.92
N GLY A 555 -2.16 34.42 29.20
CA GLY A 555 -0.97 35.22 28.83
C GLY A 555 0.15 35.32 29.88
N GLN A 556 -0.04 34.76 31.08
CA GLN A 556 0.97 34.72 32.15
C GLN A 556 1.48 33.28 32.42
N GLY A 557 1.21 32.34 31.53
CA GLY A 557 1.58 30.93 31.68
C GLY A 557 0.80 30.23 32.79
N LEU A 558 1.51 29.42 33.57
CA LEU A 558 0.96 28.59 34.65
C LEU A 558 1.41 29.14 36.01
N VAL A 559 0.48 29.53 36.87
CA VAL A 559 0.79 29.98 38.24
C VAL A 559 0.48 28.87 39.24
N ARG A 560 1.49 28.48 40.02
CA ARG A 560 1.37 27.56 41.15
C ARG A 560 1.25 28.34 42.46
N TRP A 561 0.23 28.06 43.26
CA TRP A 561 -0.02 28.68 44.55
C TRP A 561 -0.01 27.65 45.68
N ARG A 562 0.89 27.85 46.66
CA ARG A 562 1.07 26.96 47.81
C ARG A 562 1.57 27.77 49.00
N ASP A 563 1.08 27.49 50.20
CA ASP A 563 1.62 28.03 51.47
C ASP A 563 1.76 29.58 51.47
N GLY A 564 0.80 30.27 50.85
CA GLY A 564 0.76 31.73 50.71
C GLY A 564 1.73 32.32 49.66
N LYS A 565 2.36 31.48 48.83
CA LYS A 565 3.37 31.87 47.85
C LYS A 565 2.97 31.44 46.43
N ALA A 566 3.14 32.36 45.49
CA ALA A 566 3.02 32.06 44.07
C ALA A 566 4.39 31.69 43.46
N ARG A 567 4.39 30.80 42.46
CA ARG A 567 5.44 30.70 41.45
C ARG A 567 4.78 30.63 40.07
N GLN A 568 5.14 31.57 39.21
CA GLN A 568 4.84 31.52 37.79
C GLN A 568 5.80 30.55 37.07
N PHE A 569 5.30 29.91 36.02
CA PHE A 569 6.07 29.17 35.03
C PHE A 569 5.66 29.69 33.65
N THR A 570 6.63 29.90 32.76
CA THR A 570 6.42 30.49 31.43
C THR A 570 7.02 29.63 30.31
N THR A 571 6.93 30.10 29.07
CA THR A 571 7.73 29.57 27.95
C THR A 571 9.23 29.50 28.26
N ALA A 572 9.76 30.38 29.12
CA ALA A 572 11.15 30.33 29.58
C ALA A 572 11.45 29.16 30.57
N ASP A 573 10.44 28.63 31.27
CA ASP A 573 10.56 27.41 32.08
C ASP A 573 10.36 26.12 31.26
N GLY A 574 10.01 26.23 29.97
CA GLY A 574 9.75 25.11 29.05
C GLY A 574 8.27 24.83 28.74
N LEU A 575 7.34 25.72 29.12
CA LEU A 575 5.97 25.65 28.60
C LEU A 575 5.96 25.84 27.07
N LEU A 576 4.98 25.23 26.41
CA LEU A 576 4.74 25.39 24.98
C LEU A 576 4.01 26.68 24.63
N SER A 577 3.31 27.30 25.58
CA SER A 577 2.70 28.61 25.41
C SER A 577 2.41 29.24 26.77
N ASP A 578 2.45 30.57 26.84
CA ASP A 578 2.01 31.34 28.02
C ASP A 578 0.48 31.51 28.08
N TRP A 579 -0.26 30.94 27.12
CA TRP A 579 -1.72 30.85 27.13
C TRP A 579 -2.16 29.42 27.47
N ILE A 580 -2.51 29.21 28.73
CA ILE A 580 -2.95 27.93 29.28
C ILE A 580 -4.48 27.89 29.32
N ILE A 581 -5.08 26.85 28.74
CA ILE A 581 -6.54 26.76 28.53
C ILE A 581 -7.18 25.53 29.17
N ALA A 582 -6.39 24.54 29.58
CA ALA A 582 -6.85 23.35 30.31
C ALA A 582 -5.78 22.84 31.28
N LEU A 583 -6.22 22.25 32.40
CA LEU A 583 -5.37 21.60 33.40
C LEU A 583 -6.00 20.27 33.83
N LYS A 584 -5.18 19.23 33.98
CA LYS A 584 -5.59 17.89 34.43
C LYS A 584 -4.48 17.25 35.25
N GLU A 585 -4.74 16.92 36.50
CA GLU A 585 -3.95 15.93 37.25
C GLU A 585 -4.38 14.53 36.80
N ASP A 586 -3.44 13.64 36.48
CA ASP A 586 -3.72 12.26 36.08
C ASP A 586 -3.82 11.26 37.25
N ALA A 587 -4.07 9.98 36.95
CA ALA A 587 -4.13 8.92 37.95
C ALA A 587 -2.77 8.58 38.63
N HIS A 588 -1.68 9.26 38.28
CA HIS A 588 -0.37 9.15 38.94
C HIS A 588 0.02 10.41 39.73
N GLY A 589 -0.79 11.47 39.69
CA GLY A 589 -0.50 12.75 40.33
C GLY A 589 0.38 13.69 39.49
N GLU A 590 0.56 13.40 38.19
CA GLU A 590 1.31 14.27 37.28
C GLU A 590 0.36 15.30 36.65
N LEU A 591 0.82 16.56 36.55
CA LEU A 591 0.00 17.66 36.05
C LEU A 591 0.20 17.84 34.54
N TRP A 592 -0.87 17.59 33.78
CA TRP A 592 -0.96 17.83 32.35
C TRP A 592 -1.60 19.18 32.06
N ILE A 593 -1.06 19.85 31.05
CA ILE A 593 -1.28 21.27 30.77
C ILE A 593 -1.62 21.41 29.28
N GLY A 594 -2.84 21.87 29.00
CA GLY A 594 -3.33 22.14 27.64
C GLY A 594 -3.08 23.59 27.23
N THR A 595 -2.40 23.79 26.09
CA THR A 595 -2.00 25.11 25.59
C THR A 595 -2.82 25.57 24.38
N ASN A 596 -2.76 26.87 24.07
CA ASN A 596 -3.40 27.45 22.89
C ASN A 596 -2.62 27.19 21.58
N GLY A 597 -2.50 25.92 21.18
CA GLY A 597 -2.14 25.53 19.80
C GLY A 597 -0.77 24.89 19.61
N GLU A 598 0.12 24.90 20.60
CA GLU A 598 1.51 24.45 20.45
C GLU A 598 1.77 23.00 20.92
N GLY A 599 0.80 22.39 21.61
CA GLY A 599 0.83 21.02 22.10
C GLY A 599 0.41 20.90 23.56
N ILE A 600 0.89 19.85 24.23
CA ILE A 600 0.64 19.60 25.65
C ILE A 600 1.95 19.53 26.45
N ASN A 601 1.92 20.04 27.67
CA ASN A 601 3.02 19.90 28.63
C ASN A 601 2.67 18.92 29.76
N ARG A 602 3.70 18.29 30.33
CA ARG A 602 3.63 17.45 31.54
C ARG A 602 4.57 18.02 32.60
N MET A 603 4.04 18.37 33.77
CA MET A 603 4.82 18.80 34.94
C MET A 603 5.01 17.61 35.87
N LYS A 604 6.25 17.09 35.93
CA LYS A 604 6.67 15.94 36.76
C LYS A 604 7.93 16.31 37.52
N ASP A 605 7.95 16.11 38.84
CA ASP A 605 9.10 16.43 39.72
C ASP A 605 9.66 17.86 39.55
N GLY A 606 8.80 18.82 39.21
CA GLY A 606 9.18 20.21 38.94
C GLY A 606 9.84 20.46 37.58
N ARG A 607 9.89 19.45 36.70
CA ARG A 607 10.37 19.54 35.31
C ARG A 607 9.18 19.58 34.34
N ILE A 608 9.31 20.38 33.29
CA ILE A 608 8.30 20.50 32.23
C ILE A 608 8.76 19.69 31.01
N GLY A 609 8.01 18.61 30.71
CA GLY A 609 8.06 17.92 29.42
C GLY A 609 7.08 18.54 28.43
N ALA A 610 7.29 18.30 27.14
CA ALA A 610 6.51 18.87 26.04
C ALA A 610 6.26 17.83 24.93
N VAL A 611 5.05 17.83 24.35
CA VAL A 611 4.67 16.99 23.20
C VAL A 611 3.94 17.84 22.17
N LYS A 612 4.48 17.91 20.95
CA LYS A 612 4.01 18.75 19.83
C LYS A 612 3.37 17.90 18.72
N PRO A 613 2.67 18.53 17.75
CA PRO A 613 2.17 17.82 16.57
C PRO A 613 3.25 17.12 15.72
N ALA A 614 4.47 17.67 15.69
CA ALA A 614 5.62 17.03 15.02
C ALA A 614 6.02 15.69 15.65
N ASP A 615 5.69 15.49 16.93
CA ASP A 615 6.00 14.29 17.71
C ASP A 615 4.94 13.19 17.57
N GLY A 616 3.86 13.44 16.80
CA GLY A 616 2.75 12.49 16.58
C GLY A 616 1.44 12.84 17.31
N LEU A 617 1.35 14.03 17.91
CA LEU A 617 0.08 14.60 18.41
C LEU A 617 -0.79 15.08 17.23
N TRP A 618 -2.11 14.83 17.26
CA TRP A 618 -2.97 15.06 16.10
C TRP A 618 -3.26 16.54 15.81
N ASP A 619 -3.35 17.34 16.88
CA ASP A 619 -3.46 18.79 16.84
C ASP A 619 -2.74 19.35 18.09
N GLY A 620 -2.26 20.60 18.02
CA GLY A 620 -1.56 21.23 19.14
C GLY A 620 -2.49 21.95 20.11
N LEU A 621 -3.70 22.31 19.67
CA LEU A 621 -4.69 22.94 20.54
C LEU A 621 -5.34 21.90 21.46
N SER A 622 -5.44 22.19 22.75
CA SER A 622 -5.95 21.26 23.77
C SER A 622 -6.94 21.92 24.73
N GLN A 623 -8.20 22.03 24.29
CA GLN A 623 -9.27 22.82 24.94
C GLN A 623 -9.99 22.09 26.08
N VAL A 624 -10.38 20.83 25.85
CA VAL A 624 -10.87 19.87 26.87
C VAL A 624 -9.73 18.91 27.18
N PHE A 625 -9.63 18.45 28.43
CA PHE A 625 -8.64 17.45 28.83
C PHE A 625 -9.27 16.47 29.83
N LEU A 626 -9.71 15.30 29.33
CA LEU A 626 -10.38 14.25 30.12
C LEU A 626 -9.57 12.95 30.07
N GLU A 627 -9.63 12.14 31.12
CA GLU A 627 -8.94 10.85 31.22
C GLU A 627 -9.97 9.74 31.48
N ASP A 628 -9.97 8.69 30.66
CA ASP A 628 -10.86 7.54 30.87
C ASP A 628 -10.23 6.43 31.73
N ARG A 629 -11.05 5.42 32.09
CA ARG A 629 -10.62 4.28 32.92
C ARG A 629 -9.61 3.36 32.22
N ALA A 630 -9.36 3.53 30.92
CA ALA A 630 -8.36 2.79 30.15
C ALA A 630 -7.05 3.57 29.99
N GLY A 631 -6.92 4.77 30.58
CA GLY A 631 -5.71 5.59 30.50
C GLY A 631 -5.55 6.34 29.18
N TYR A 632 -6.64 6.55 28.43
CA TYR A 632 -6.63 7.49 27.29
C TYR A 632 -7.01 8.89 27.75
N PHE A 633 -6.23 9.87 27.30
CA PHE A 633 -6.66 11.27 27.30
C PHE A 633 -7.54 11.55 26.08
N TRP A 634 -8.64 12.25 26.30
CA TRP A 634 -9.57 12.76 25.29
C TRP A 634 -9.49 14.28 25.25
N ILE A 635 -9.09 14.82 24.10
CA ILE A 635 -8.67 16.21 23.95
C ILE A 635 -9.37 16.85 22.75
N THR A 636 -10.04 17.98 22.94
CA THR A 636 -10.70 18.74 21.86
C THR A 636 -9.80 19.84 21.31
N CYS A 637 -9.96 20.16 20.02
CA CYS A 637 -9.12 21.11 19.27
C CYS A 637 -9.90 21.74 18.10
N ASN A 638 -9.25 22.64 17.35
CA ASN A 638 -9.87 23.35 16.21
C ASN A 638 -10.35 22.43 15.07
N ARG A 639 -9.77 21.21 14.96
CA ARG A 639 -10.09 20.24 13.92
C ARG A 639 -11.13 19.21 14.34
N GLY A 640 -11.48 19.15 15.63
CA GLY A 640 -12.41 18.17 16.19
C GLY A 640 -11.98 17.75 17.59
N PHE A 641 -11.77 16.45 17.79
CA PHE A 641 -11.12 15.94 19.00
C PHE A 641 -10.24 14.73 18.68
N TYR A 642 -9.34 14.36 19.59
CA TYR A 642 -8.50 13.18 19.46
C TYR A 642 -8.41 12.43 20.79
N ARG A 643 -7.93 11.19 20.71
CA ARG A 643 -7.45 10.45 21.88
C ARG A 643 -5.98 10.08 21.76
N VAL A 644 -5.31 9.95 22.89
CA VAL A 644 -3.92 9.50 23.01
C VAL A 644 -3.74 8.70 24.30
N ALA A 645 -2.95 7.63 24.28
CA ALA A 645 -2.69 6.86 25.51
C ALA A 645 -1.70 7.64 26.39
N ARG A 646 -2.01 7.79 27.69
CA ARG A 646 -1.09 8.44 28.66
C ARG A 646 0.27 7.75 28.64
N ASN A 647 0.28 6.42 28.66
CA ASN A 647 1.48 5.58 28.62
C ASN A 647 2.38 5.83 27.37
N ASP A 648 1.80 6.25 26.23
CA ASP A 648 2.57 6.60 25.02
C ASP A 648 3.22 7.99 25.17
N LEU A 649 2.52 8.94 25.80
CA LEU A 649 3.07 10.26 26.13
C LEU A 649 4.21 10.13 27.16
N ASP A 650 4.01 9.32 28.20
CA ASP A 650 5.06 8.99 29.18
C ASP A 650 6.26 8.33 28.52
N ALA A 651 6.01 7.36 27.61
CA ALA A 651 7.06 6.68 26.86
C ALA A 651 7.84 7.62 25.94
N PHE A 652 7.20 8.60 25.32
CA PHE A 652 7.87 9.60 24.50
C PHE A 652 8.71 10.57 25.36
N LEU A 653 8.12 11.11 26.43
CA LEU A 653 8.79 12.05 27.34
C LEU A 653 9.95 11.41 28.13
N GLU A 654 9.99 10.08 28.21
CA GLU A 654 11.08 9.30 28.81
C GLU A 654 12.03 8.69 27.75
N GLY A 655 11.87 9.05 26.47
CA GLY A 655 12.75 8.60 25.37
C GLY A 655 12.60 7.12 24.97
N ARG A 656 11.59 6.42 25.50
CA ARG A 656 11.30 5.00 25.25
C ARG A 656 10.68 4.76 23.86
N ILE A 657 10.00 5.76 23.28
CA ILE A 657 9.53 5.76 21.88
C ILE A 657 9.89 7.07 21.17
N LYS A 658 10.00 7.04 19.83
CA LYS A 658 10.40 8.20 19.02
C LYS A 658 9.26 9.14 18.62
N GLN A 659 8.02 8.65 18.62
CA GLN A 659 6.81 9.41 18.30
C GLN A 659 5.63 8.83 19.09
N VAL A 660 4.71 9.70 19.46
CA VAL A 660 3.44 9.41 20.15
C VAL A 660 2.39 8.95 19.13
N ARG A 661 1.50 8.04 19.53
CA ARG A 661 0.37 7.60 18.70
C ARG A 661 -0.95 8.19 19.17
N SER A 662 -1.37 9.28 18.54
CA SER A 662 -2.71 9.85 18.71
C SER A 662 -3.69 9.40 17.61
N VAL A 663 -5.00 9.43 17.90
CA VAL A 663 -6.08 9.06 16.97
C VAL A 663 -7.10 10.18 16.91
N GLY A 664 -7.16 10.86 15.76
CA GLY A 664 -8.03 12.01 15.52
C GLY A 664 -9.42 11.69 14.97
N PHE A 665 -10.41 12.40 15.48
CA PHE A 665 -11.83 12.36 15.12
C PHE A 665 -12.24 13.75 14.62
N GLY A 666 -11.94 13.99 13.33
CA GLY A 666 -11.85 15.32 12.74
C GLY A 666 -12.81 15.61 11.58
N PRO A 667 -12.42 16.51 10.65
CA PRO A 667 -13.31 17.08 9.64
C PRO A 667 -13.97 16.05 8.71
N GLY A 668 -15.11 16.44 8.15
CA GLY A 668 -15.92 15.61 7.25
C GLY A 668 -17.10 14.93 7.96
N ASP A 669 -16.98 13.64 8.23
CA ASP A 669 -18.15 12.77 8.40
C ASP A 669 -18.54 12.43 9.84
N THR A 670 -17.65 12.70 10.80
CA THR A 670 -17.75 12.21 12.17
C THR A 670 -18.75 13.00 13.03
N LEU A 671 -18.88 14.31 12.78
CA LEU A 671 -19.45 15.31 13.71
C LEU A 671 -20.33 16.35 13.00
N ARG A 672 -21.26 16.99 13.73
CA ARG A 672 -22.07 18.11 13.22
C ARG A 672 -21.20 19.37 12.97
N ALA A 673 -20.26 19.66 13.85
CA ALA A 673 -19.21 20.68 13.66
C ALA A 673 -17.86 20.18 14.23
N THR A 674 -16.75 20.76 13.76
CA THR A 674 -15.40 20.50 14.28
C THR A 674 -14.96 21.50 15.36
N SER A 675 -15.75 22.55 15.60
CA SER A 675 -15.47 23.57 16.60
C SER A 675 -16.04 23.14 17.95
N PHE A 676 -15.13 22.90 18.89
CA PHE A 676 -15.44 22.59 20.29
C PHE A 676 -15.28 23.84 21.17
N ALA A 677 -16.00 23.87 22.28
CA ALA A 677 -15.81 24.91 23.28
C ALA A 677 -14.48 24.73 24.04
N GLY A 678 -13.86 25.85 24.40
CA GLY A 678 -12.58 25.89 25.10
C GLY A 678 -12.31 27.27 25.69
N ASN A 679 -11.21 27.41 26.44
CA ASN A 679 -10.93 28.60 27.26
C ASN A 679 -12.08 28.88 28.26
N LEU A 680 -12.64 27.79 28.79
CA LEU A 680 -13.76 27.68 29.73
C LEU A 680 -13.58 26.38 30.56
N GLN A 681 -13.88 26.38 31.85
CA GLN A 681 -13.75 25.20 32.72
C GLN A 681 -14.91 25.09 33.72
N SER A 682 -15.61 23.96 33.84
CA SER A 682 -15.37 22.64 33.19
C SER A 682 -15.99 22.53 31.81
N ALA A 683 -15.18 22.33 30.77
CA ALA A 683 -15.68 22.21 29.39
C ALA A 683 -16.39 20.87 29.11
N GLY A 684 -15.76 19.72 29.43
CA GLY A 684 -16.33 18.39 29.17
C GLY A 684 -16.45 17.52 30.42
N ALA A 685 -17.14 16.37 30.28
CA ALA A 685 -17.38 15.41 31.36
C ALA A 685 -17.21 13.95 30.91
N ILE A 686 -17.04 13.04 31.88
CA ILE A 686 -17.22 11.60 31.71
C ILE A 686 -18.32 11.15 32.67
N ASP A 687 -19.27 10.34 32.20
CA ASP A 687 -20.38 9.86 33.03
C ASP A 687 -20.04 8.57 33.81
N ALA A 688 -20.95 8.15 34.71
CA ALA A 688 -20.77 6.95 35.51
C ALA A 688 -20.59 5.64 34.70
N ARG A 689 -21.08 5.61 33.45
CA ARG A 689 -20.91 4.49 32.50
C ARG A 689 -19.59 4.57 31.72
N GLY A 690 -18.82 5.66 31.85
CA GLY A 690 -17.55 5.85 31.16
C GLY A 690 -17.65 6.53 29.80
N ARG A 691 -18.83 7.02 29.38
CA ARG A 691 -18.98 7.76 28.12
C ARG A 691 -18.42 9.16 28.27
N VAL A 692 -17.78 9.68 27.22
CA VAL A 692 -17.17 11.02 27.19
C VAL A 692 -18.14 12.00 26.51
N TRP A 693 -18.33 13.15 27.15
CA TRP A 693 -19.31 14.17 26.79
C TRP A 693 -18.59 15.48 26.47
N LEU A 694 -18.64 15.91 25.21
CA LEU A 694 -17.79 16.98 24.67
C LEU A 694 -18.65 18.14 24.08
N PRO A 695 -18.43 19.40 24.49
CA PRO A 695 -19.22 20.55 24.03
C PRO A 695 -18.80 21.02 22.63
N SER A 696 -19.74 21.08 21.67
CA SER A 696 -19.48 21.67 20.35
C SER A 696 -20.46 22.79 20.01
N SER A 697 -20.08 23.62 19.03
CA SER A 697 -20.92 24.71 18.52
C SER A 697 -22.18 24.23 17.78
N ALA A 698 -22.29 22.93 17.48
CA ALA A 698 -23.43 22.30 16.81
C ALA A 698 -23.93 21.05 17.58
N GLY A 699 -23.95 21.13 18.91
CA GLY A 699 -24.53 20.15 19.82
C GLY A 699 -23.53 19.54 20.82
N LEU A 700 -24.08 18.79 21.77
CA LEU A 700 -23.33 17.98 22.74
C LEU A 700 -22.94 16.64 22.10
N VAL A 701 -21.64 16.41 21.90
CA VAL A 701 -21.10 15.20 21.30
C VAL A 701 -20.96 14.12 22.37
N VAL A 702 -21.46 12.92 22.06
CA VAL A 702 -21.41 11.74 22.95
C VAL A 702 -20.50 10.68 22.33
N VAL A 703 -19.46 10.31 23.07
CA VAL A 703 -18.46 9.31 22.68
C VAL A 703 -18.56 8.11 23.61
N ASP A 704 -18.64 6.92 23.02
CA ASP A 704 -18.52 5.64 23.70
C ASP A 704 -17.10 5.08 23.42
N PRO A 705 -16.18 5.05 24.42
CA PRO A 705 -14.82 4.53 24.24
C PRO A 705 -14.75 3.07 23.76
N GLU A 706 -15.79 2.26 23.99
CA GLU A 706 -15.84 0.85 23.59
C GLU A 706 -16.34 0.67 22.15
N ARG A 707 -17.02 1.67 21.58
CA ARG A 707 -17.72 1.58 20.27
C ARG A 707 -17.22 2.57 19.22
N LEU A 708 -15.89 2.70 19.08
CA LEU A 708 -15.25 3.72 18.24
C LEU A 708 -15.29 3.42 16.73
N PRO A 709 -15.38 4.46 15.86
CA PRO A 709 -15.43 4.31 14.42
C PRO A 709 -14.11 3.74 13.85
N GLY A 710 -14.21 3.05 12.71
CA GLY A 710 -13.08 2.40 12.05
C GLY A 710 -12.66 1.05 12.68
N GLY A 711 -13.23 0.63 13.81
CA GLY A 711 -12.82 -0.59 14.54
C GLY A 711 -12.93 -1.92 13.79
N GLY A 712 -13.71 -2.01 12.70
CA GLY A 712 -13.89 -3.24 11.91
C GLY A 712 -12.69 -3.66 11.05
N GLU A 713 -12.86 -4.68 10.22
CA GLU A 713 -11.89 -5.01 9.17
C GLU A 713 -11.75 -3.87 8.15
N PRO A 714 -10.57 -3.66 7.55
CA PRO A 714 -10.45 -2.80 6.37
C PRO A 714 -11.23 -3.39 5.18
N PRO A 715 -11.78 -2.54 4.29
CA PRO A 715 -12.45 -2.99 3.06
C PRO A 715 -11.45 -3.75 2.17
N ALA A 716 -11.93 -4.58 1.24
CA ALA A 716 -11.07 -5.14 0.20
C ALA A 716 -10.79 -4.09 -0.90
N VAL A 717 -9.56 -4.07 -1.41
CA VAL A 717 -9.14 -3.27 -2.58
C VAL A 717 -9.60 -3.94 -3.88
N ARG A 718 -10.03 -3.13 -4.85
CA ARG A 718 -10.48 -3.54 -6.19
C ARG A 718 -9.74 -2.73 -7.25
N ILE A 719 -9.35 -3.38 -8.35
CA ILE A 719 -8.94 -2.69 -9.59
C ILE A 719 -10.22 -2.45 -10.40
N GLU A 720 -10.46 -1.20 -10.81
CA GLU A 720 -11.65 -0.84 -11.61
C GLU A 720 -11.35 -0.73 -13.10
N GLN A 721 -10.13 -0.32 -13.45
CA GLN A 721 -9.70 -0.13 -14.83
C GLN A 721 -8.18 -0.34 -14.90
N ILE A 722 -7.72 -0.98 -15.98
CA ILE A 722 -6.32 -0.95 -16.41
C ILE A 722 -6.29 -0.20 -17.73
N LYS A 723 -5.37 0.76 -17.85
CA LYS A 723 -5.04 1.44 -19.10
C LYS A 723 -3.60 1.16 -19.49
N VAL A 724 -3.36 0.99 -20.78
CA VAL A 724 -2.05 0.77 -21.40
C VAL A 724 -1.92 1.77 -22.53
N ASP A 725 -0.95 2.68 -22.42
CA ASP A 725 -0.75 3.82 -23.33
C ASP A 725 -2.03 4.65 -23.59
N GLY A 726 -2.94 4.66 -22.60
CA GLY A 726 -4.25 5.33 -22.62
C GLY A 726 -5.44 4.43 -22.97
N GLU A 727 -5.23 3.34 -23.73
CA GLU A 727 -6.30 2.41 -24.11
C GLU A 727 -6.73 1.52 -22.93
N THR A 728 -8.02 1.19 -22.84
CA THR A 728 -8.59 0.41 -21.74
C THR A 728 -8.57 -1.09 -22.04
N LEU A 729 -7.96 -1.88 -21.17
CA LEU A 729 -7.98 -3.35 -21.26
C LEU A 729 -9.13 -3.96 -20.44
N ALA A 730 -9.63 -5.10 -20.92
CA ALA A 730 -10.60 -5.93 -20.19
C ALA A 730 -9.94 -6.60 -18.97
N LEU A 731 -10.67 -6.70 -17.86
CA LEU A 731 -10.19 -7.26 -16.60
C LEU A 731 -10.42 -8.78 -16.52
N ASP A 732 -9.81 -9.52 -17.45
CA ASP A 732 -9.97 -10.98 -17.58
C ASP A 732 -9.21 -11.80 -16.51
N GLY A 733 -8.73 -11.13 -15.45
CA GLY A 733 -8.45 -11.70 -14.13
C GLY A 733 -7.17 -12.52 -13.95
N GLN A 734 -6.45 -12.91 -15.00
CA GLN A 734 -5.39 -13.93 -14.90
C GLN A 734 -3.95 -13.40 -15.04
N SER A 735 -3.65 -12.53 -16.03
CA SER A 735 -2.33 -11.86 -16.15
C SER A 735 -2.38 -10.69 -17.11
N LEU A 736 -1.49 -9.71 -16.93
CA LEU A 736 -1.30 -8.58 -17.84
C LEU A 736 0.00 -8.76 -18.65
N SER A 737 -0.10 -8.84 -19.98
CA SER A 737 1.05 -8.83 -20.89
C SER A 737 1.12 -7.51 -21.64
N LEU A 738 2.21 -6.76 -21.46
CA LEU A 738 2.46 -5.45 -22.07
C LEU A 738 3.39 -5.57 -23.29
N PRO A 739 3.20 -4.75 -24.34
CA PRO A 739 4.03 -4.79 -25.54
C PRO A 739 5.48 -4.35 -25.27
N PRO A 740 6.44 -4.65 -26.17
CA PRO A 740 7.86 -4.42 -25.93
C PRO A 740 8.30 -2.96 -26.14
N GLY A 741 8.42 -2.20 -25.06
CA GLY A 741 8.91 -0.83 -25.06
C GLY A 741 8.62 -0.09 -23.75
N PRO A 742 8.86 1.24 -23.70
CA PRO A 742 8.44 2.07 -22.58
C PRO A 742 6.91 2.25 -22.60
N VAL A 743 6.20 1.29 -22.01
CA VAL A 743 4.73 1.28 -21.92
C VAL A 743 4.27 1.99 -20.65
N ALA A 744 3.32 2.91 -20.79
CA ALA A 744 2.66 3.59 -19.69
C ALA A 744 1.50 2.74 -19.16
N LEU A 745 1.63 2.22 -17.94
CA LEU A 745 0.59 1.45 -17.25
C LEU A 745 -0.11 2.33 -16.21
N SER A 746 -1.42 2.53 -16.35
CA SER A 746 -2.25 3.16 -15.31
C SER A 746 -3.30 2.18 -14.76
N VAL A 747 -3.41 2.12 -13.44
CA VAL A 747 -4.30 1.19 -12.71
C VAL A 747 -5.22 2.00 -11.80
N SER A 748 -6.50 2.08 -12.15
CA SER A 748 -7.52 2.75 -11.33
C SER A 748 -7.97 1.85 -10.19
N LEU A 749 -7.97 2.38 -8.98
CA LEU A 749 -8.32 1.66 -7.74
C LEU A 749 -9.67 2.10 -7.17
N ALA A 750 -10.32 1.19 -6.45
CA ALA A 750 -11.41 1.49 -5.54
C ALA A 750 -11.33 0.61 -4.29
N ALA A 751 -12.12 0.96 -3.27
CA ALA A 751 -12.37 0.13 -2.11
C ALA A 751 -13.80 -0.42 -2.15
N SER A 752 -14.01 -1.57 -1.51
CA SER A 752 -15.35 -2.14 -1.27
C SER A 752 -16.04 -1.52 -0.04
N THR A 753 -16.02 -0.18 0.04
CA THR A 753 -16.82 0.63 0.96
C THR A 753 -17.37 1.85 0.20
N LEU A 754 -18.64 2.13 0.41
CA LEU A 754 -19.27 3.39 0.03
C LEU A 754 -19.24 4.37 1.22
N ARG A 755 -19.44 3.86 2.45
CA ARG A 755 -19.64 4.67 3.67
C ARG A 755 -18.43 5.53 4.04
N GLU A 756 -17.21 5.04 3.87
CA GLU A 756 -15.96 5.73 4.24
C GLU A 756 -14.98 5.88 3.06
N ALA A 757 -15.53 5.92 1.83
CA ALA A 757 -14.82 5.96 0.56
C ALA A 757 -13.82 7.13 0.39
N ASP A 758 -14.03 8.25 1.08
CA ASP A 758 -13.13 9.41 1.06
C ASP A 758 -11.98 9.30 2.09
N ARG A 759 -12.10 8.40 3.08
CA ARG A 759 -11.11 8.19 4.14
C ARG A 759 -10.13 7.05 3.86
N VAL A 760 -10.48 6.13 2.94
CA VAL A 760 -9.62 4.98 2.63
C VAL A 760 -8.27 5.42 2.05
N ARG A 761 -7.20 4.85 2.60
CA ARG A 761 -5.84 4.99 2.08
C ARG A 761 -5.41 3.75 1.31
N PHE A 762 -4.66 3.94 0.24
CA PHE A 762 -4.09 2.87 -0.56
C PHE A 762 -2.56 2.85 -0.43
N ARG A 763 -1.99 1.66 -0.57
CA ARG A 763 -0.56 1.44 -0.75
C ARG A 763 -0.35 0.34 -1.79
N PHE A 764 0.77 0.38 -2.51
CA PHE A 764 1.13 -0.65 -3.49
C PHE A 764 2.55 -1.15 -3.26
N TRP A 765 2.84 -2.36 -3.73
CA TRP A 765 4.21 -2.86 -3.86
C TRP A 765 4.32 -3.54 -5.23
N MET A 766 5.19 -3.00 -6.08
CA MET A 766 5.51 -3.61 -7.37
C MET A 766 6.75 -4.49 -7.19
N GLU A 767 6.54 -5.77 -6.90
CA GLU A 767 7.62 -6.76 -6.82
C GLU A 767 8.41 -6.76 -8.15
N GLY A 768 9.73 -6.57 -8.09
CA GLY A 768 10.60 -6.40 -9.26
C GLY A 768 10.90 -4.93 -9.63
N LEU A 769 10.22 -3.95 -9.03
CA LEU A 769 10.48 -2.51 -9.24
C LEU A 769 10.76 -1.77 -7.93
N SER A 770 9.93 -1.94 -6.88
CA SER A 770 10.13 -1.30 -5.58
C SER A 770 10.56 -2.28 -4.49
N ARG A 771 11.35 -1.79 -3.53
CA ARG A 771 11.89 -2.59 -2.41
C ARG A 771 10.85 -2.95 -1.33
N GLY A 772 9.62 -2.45 -1.45
CA GLY A 772 8.54 -2.64 -0.49
C GLY A 772 7.34 -1.75 -0.79
N TRP A 773 6.48 -1.59 0.21
CA TRP A 773 5.24 -0.81 0.14
C TRP A 773 5.47 0.70 -0.01
N THR A 774 4.79 1.30 -0.98
CA THR A 774 4.63 2.73 -1.18
C THR A 774 3.20 3.13 -0.83
N ASP A 775 3.03 3.97 0.19
CA ASP A 775 1.74 4.58 0.54
C ASP A 775 1.44 5.75 -0.43
N VAL A 776 0.23 5.78 -0.99
CA VAL A 776 -0.23 6.80 -1.95
C VAL A 776 -1.38 7.65 -1.40
N GLY A 777 -1.50 7.72 -0.06
CA GLY A 777 -2.59 8.43 0.59
C GLY A 777 -3.94 7.94 0.08
N ASN A 778 -4.79 8.87 -0.34
CA ASN A 778 -6.16 8.58 -0.79
C ASN A 778 -6.26 8.53 -2.33
N ASP A 779 -5.14 8.39 -3.05
CA ASP A 779 -5.13 8.37 -4.51
C ASP A 779 -5.68 7.05 -5.07
N ARG A 780 -6.52 7.18 -6.10
CA ARG A 780 -7.28 6.09 -6.73
C ARG A 780 -6.84 5.79 -8.17
N GLU A 781 -5.62 6.16 -8.54
CA GLU A 781 -4.98 5.84 -9.81
C GLU A 781 -3.46 5.71 -9.58
N LEU A 782 -2.90 4.54 -9.91
CA LEU A 782 -1.46 4.30 -9.89
C LEU A 782 -0.93 4.37 -11.32
N THR A 783 0.06 5.21 -11.59
CA THR A 783 0.66 5.33 -12.93
C THR A 783 2.14 4.96 -12.88
N PHE A 784 2.54 4.06 -13.77
CA PHE A 784 3.91 3.61 -14.01
C PHE A 784 4.30 4.09 -15.42
N PRO A 785 4.99 5.25 -15.56
CA PRO A 785 5.14 5.93 -16.86
C PRO A 785 5.96 5.14 -17.90
N ALA A 786 6.88 4.29 -17.43
CA ALA A 786 7.56 3.30 -18.24
C ALA A 786 7.95 2.13 -17.35
N LEU A 787 7.64 0.90 -17.78
CA LEU A 787 8.16 -0.34 -17.21
C LEU A 787 9.21 -0.92 -18.17
N SER A 788 10.32 -1.42 -17.64
CA SER A 788 11.32 -2.16 -18.44
C SER A 788 10.86 -3.58 -18.74
N HIS A 789 11.51 -4.26 -19.69
CA HIS A 789 11.18 -5.66 -20.00
C HIS A 789 11.40 -6.56 -18.77
N GLY A 790 10.47 -7.46 -18.48
CA GLY A 790 10.56 -8.29 -17.27
C GLY A 790 9.22 -8.82 -16.76
N ARG A 791 9.28 -9.41 -15.56
CA ARG A 791 8.10 -9.93 -14.84
C ARG A 791 8.02 -9.25 -13.48
N TYR A 792 6.89 -8.62 -13.22
CA TYR A 792 6.55 -7.92 -12.00
C TYR A 792 5.31 -8.53 -11.34
N LYS A 793 5.10 -8.25 -10.05
CA LYS A 793 3.81 -8.49 -9.40
C LYS A 793 3.34 -7.24 -8.67
N LEU A 794 2.16 -6.73 -9.04
CA LEU A 794 1.53 -5.62 -8.35
C LEU A 794 0.71 -6.16 -7.18
N ARG A 795 1.21 -5.96 -5.96
CA ARG A 795 0.44 -6.10 -4.72
C ARG A 795 -0.25 -4.77 -4.41
N LEU A 796 -1.48 -4.84 -3.92
CA LEU A 796 -2.24 -3.69 -3.44
C LEU A 796 -2.64 -3.90 -1.99
N ALA A 797 -2.78 -2.84 -1.22
CA ALA A 797 -3.44 -2.90 0.08
C ALA A 797 -4.19 -1.61 0.38
N VAL A 798 -5.24 -1.70 1.20
CA VAL A 798 -6.09 -0.58 1.60
C VAL A 798 -6.32 -0.56 3.10
N SER A 799 -6.53 0.62 3.67
CA SER A 799 -6.81 0.84 5.08
C SER A 799 -7.87 1.92 5.29
N GLY A 800 -8.76 1.74 6.26
CA GLY A 800 -9.73 2.77 6.70
C GLY A 800 -9.23 3.64 7.86
N ASP A 801 -8.21 3.18 8.60
CA ASP A 801 -7.64 3.88 9.77
C ASP A 801 -6.16 4.29 9.56
N GLY A 802 -5.54 3.91 8.44
CA GLY A 802 -4.11 4.07 8.14
C GLY A 802 -3.19 3.11 8.88
N GLN A 803 -3.73 2.22 9.73
CA GLN A 803 -2.99 1.41 10.69
C GLN A 803 -3.12 -0.08 10.38
N ARG A 804 -4.34 -0.56 10.15
CA ARG A 804 -4.63 -1.94 9.73
C ARG A 804 -4.85 -1.95 8.23
N TRP A 805 -4.07 -2.77 7.53
CA TRP A 805 -4.02 -2.83 6.08
C TRP A 805 -4.47 -4.21 5.60
N ARG A 806 -5.43 -4.25 4.68
CA ARG A 806 -5.87 -5.47 4.01
C ARG A 806 -5.24 -5.54 2.63
N GLU A 807 -4.42 -6.56 2.40
CA GLU A 807 -3.80 -6.81 1.09
C GLU A 807 -4.80 -7.42 0.09
N SER A 808 -4.54 -7.22 -1.20
CA SER A 808 -5.16 -7.97 -2.29
C SER A 808 -4.82 -9.46 -2.17
N ALA A 809 -5.84 -10.33 -2.11
CA ALA A 809 -5.66 -11.77 -1.91
C ALA A 809 -4.76 -12.45 -2.96
N THR A 810 -4.80 -11.94 -4.20
CA THR A 810 -3.90 -12.33 -5.29
C THR A 810 -3.17 -11.09 -5.82
N PRO A 811 -1.83 -11.12 -5.99
CA PRO A 811 -1.12 -10.05 -6.67
C PRO A 811 -1.32 -10.16 -8.18
N LEU A 812 -1.45 -9.02 -8.88
CA LEU A 812 -1.60 -9.00 -10.34
C LEU A 812 -0.25 -9.28 -11.02
N PRO A 813 -0.09 -10.34 -11.82
CA PRO A 813 1.13 -10.57 -12.60
C PRO A 813 1.18 -9.61 -13.80
N VAL A 814 2.29 -8.88 -13.94
CA VAL A 814 2.53 -7.96 -15.07
C VAL A 814 3.82 -8.39 -15.77
N THR A 815 3.74 -8.72 -17.06
CA THR A 815 4.90 -9.09 -17.88
C THR A 815 5.06 -8.08 -19.01
N VAL A 816 6.20 -7.39 -19.07
CA VAL A 816 6.57 -6.55 -20.22
C VAL A 816 7.45 -7.40 -21.13
N GLN A 817 7.04 -7.55 -22.39
CA GLN A 817 7.79 -8.34 -23.37
C GLN A 817 9.13 -7.68 -23.70
N PRO A 818 10.22 -8.44 -23.91
CA PRO A 818 11.47 -7.89 -24.44
C PRO A 818 11.34 -7.53 -25.91
N ARG A 819 12.06 -6.50 -26.36
CA ARG A 819 12.30 -6.27 -27.78
C ARG A 819 13.11 -7.41 -28.37
N PHE A 820 13.01 -7.59 -29.70
CA PHE A 820 13.74 -8.63 -30.44
C PHE A 820 15.23 -8.72 -30.06
N HIS A 821 15.91 -7.59 -29.96
CA HIS A 821 17.35 -7.50 -29.63
C HIS A 821 17.69 -7.63 -28.14
N GLU A 822 16.68 -7.63 -27.26
CA GLU A 822 16.81 -7.85 -25.80
C GLU A 822 16.62 -9.35 -25.45
N THR A 823 16.43 -10.22 -26.44
CA THR A 823 16.23 -11.66 -26.24
C THR A 823 17.55 -12.42 -26.12
N GLY A 824 17.60 -13.41 -25.22
CA GLY A 824 18.78 -14.25 -25.03
C GLY A 824 19.21 -15.02 -26.30
N TRP A 825 18.27 -15.36 -27.19
CA TRP A 825 18.58 -16.02 -28.46
C TRP A 825 19.14 -15.06 -29.52
N PHE A 826 18.75 -13.77 -29.50
CA PHE A 826 19.41 -12.75 -30.31
C PHE A 826 20.86 -12.55 -29.84
N HIS A 827 21.09 -12.46 -28.53
CA HIS A 827 22.46 -12.42 -27.99
C HIS A 827 23.26 -13.69 -28.34
N LEU A 828 22.62 -14.87 -28.35
CA LEU A 828 23.25 -16.10 -28.83
C LEU A 828 23.60 -16.02 -30.33
N LEU A 829 22.72 -15.48 -31.20
CA LEU A 829 23.06 -15.28 -32.62
C LEU A 829 24.15 -14.24 -32.83
N VAL A 830 24.20 -13.17 -32.04
CA VAL A 830 25.31 -12.20 -32.08
C VAL A 830 26.61 -12.86 -31.61
N ALA A 831 26.58 -13.70 -30.58
CA ALA A 831 27.74 -14.46 -30.12
C ALA A 831 28.20 -15.50 -31.15
N VAL A 832 27.28 -16.27 -31.75
CA VAL A 832 27.57 -17.23 -32.83
C VAL A 832 28.07 -16.51 -34.08
N GLY A 833 27.52 -15.33 -34.40
CA GLY A 833 28.00 -14.46 -35.47
C GLY A 833 29.39 -13.92 -35.21
N ALA A 834 29.71 -13.51 -33.98
CA ALA A 834 31.04 -13.07 -33.57
C ALA A 834 32.05 -14.23 -33.55
N ILE A 835 31.66 -15.42 -33.10
CA ILE A 835 32.47 -16.65 -33.17
C ILE A 835 32.69 -17.05 -34.64
N GLY A 836 31.66 -16.97 -35.48
CA GLY A 836 31.73 -17.24 -36.92
C GLY A 836 32.60 -16.22 -37.67
N PHE A 837 32.54 -14.94 -37.28
CA PHE A 837 33.42 -13.89 -37.79
C PHE A 837 34.86 -14.09 -37.32
N PHE A 838 35.08 -14.42 -36.04
CA PHE A 838 36.41 -14.71 -35.50
C PHE A 838 37.01 -15.97 -36.15
N ALA A 839 36.24 -17.06 -36.27
CA ALA A 839 36.63 -18.26 -36.99
C ALA A 839 36.88 -17.98 -38.47
N GLY A 840 36.06 -17.13 -39.11
CA GLY A 840 36.26 -16.64 -40.48
C GLY A 840 37.56 -15.85 -40.63
N ALA A 841 37.85 -14.94 -39.71
CA ALA A 841 39.09 -14.17 -39.65
C ALA A 841 40.31 -15.06 -39.36
N VAL A 842 40.18 -16.07 -38.49
CA VAL A 842 41.21 -17.08 -38.22
C VAL A 842 41.43 -17.98 -39.44
N MET A 843 40.38 -18.42 -40.14
CA MET A 843 40.50 -19.19 -41.38
C MET A 843 41.10 -18.36 -42.53
N PHE A 844 40.73 -17.08 -42.64
CA PHE A 844 41.34 -16.15 -43.59
C PHE A 844 42.81 -15.89 -43.25
N ARG A 845 43.13 -15.73 -41.96
CA ARG A 845 44.52 -15.61 -41.49
C ARG A 845 45.30 -16.90 -41.69
N MET A 846 44.68 -18.07 -41.54
CA MET A 846 45.28 -19.37 -41.87
C MET A 846 45.46 -19.55 -43.39
N ARG A 847 44.61 -18.96 -44.25
CA ARG A 847 44.87 -18.88 -45.69
C ARG A 847 46.08 -17.99 -46.00
N GLN A 848 46.11 -16.76 -45.49
CA GLN A 848 47.29 -15.89 -45.61
C GLN A 848 48.58 -16.53 -45.07
N LEU A 849 48.48 -17.27 -43.96
CA LEU A 849 49.61 -17.99 -43.38
C LEU A 849 50.02 -19.20 -44.23
N ARG A 850 49.08 -19.92 -44.86
CA ARG A 850 49.39 -21.02 -45.81
C ARG A 850 49.98 -20.52 -47.12
N GLU A 851 49.49 -19.40 -47.65
CA GLU A 851 50.06 -18.73 -48.82
C GLU A 851 51.52 -18.32 -48.54
N ARG A 852 51.78 -17.68 -47.40
CA ARG A 852 53.14 -17.41 -46.90
C ARG A 852 53.94 -18.66 -46.55
N HIS A 853 53.29 -19.75 -46.14
CA HIS A 853 53.97 -21.02 -45.85
C HIS A 853 54.48 -21.66 -47.13
N ILE A 854 53.67 -21.70 -48.19
CA ILE A 854 54.06 -22.21 -49.52
C ILE A 854 55.17 -21.35 -50.15
N GLU A 855 55.13 -20.03 -49.92
CA GLU A 855 56.21 -19.09 -50.30
C GLU A 855 57.51 -19.37 -49.52
N MET A 856 57.41 -19.59 -48.20
CA MET A 856 58.55 -19.97 -47.36
C MET A 856 59.05 -21.40 -47.62
N GLU A 857 58.20 -22.36 -47.95
CA GLU A 857 58.57 -23.74 -48.30
C GLU A 857 59.41 -23.78 -49.57
N ARG A 858 59.11 -22.93 -50.56
CA ARG A 858 59.96 -22.76 -51.75
C ARG A 858 61.35 -22.21 -51.39
N LEU A 859 61.42 -21.20 -50.53
CA LEU A 859 62.69 -20.62 -50.06
C LEU A 859 63.49 -21.60 -49.17
N VAL A 860 62.80 -22.36 -48.32
CA VAL A 860 63.40 -23.38 -47.44
C VAL A 860 63.88 -24.58 -48.24
N ALA A 861 63.14 -25.06 -49.25
CA ALA A 861 63.60 -26.13 -50.12
C ALA A 861 64.92 -25.77 -50.83
N GLN A 862 65.05 -24.52 -51.28
CA GLN A 862 66.27 -24.01 -51.90
C GLN A 862 67.47 -23.95 -50.93
N ARG A 863 67.22 -23.64 -49.65
CA ARG A 863 68.25 -23.60 -48.59
C ARG A 863 68.57 -24.95 -47.93
N THR A 864 67.65 -25.91 -47.98
CA THR A 864 67.80 -27.17 -47.22
C THR A 864 68.74 -28.15 -47.92
N GLU A 865 68.83 -28.12 -49.25
CA GLU A 865 69.80 -28.93 -50.00
C GLU A 865 71.24 -28.45 -49.74
N GLU A 866 71.47 -27.12 -49.75
CA GLU A 866 72.77 -26.52 -49.35
C GLU A 866 73.20 -26.97 -47.95
N LEU A 867 72.26 -27.04 -47.00
CA LEU A 867 72.53 -27.38 -45.61
C LEU A 867 72.70 -28.89 -45.36
N ARG A 868 72.09 -29.74 -46.19
CA ARG A 868 72.15 -31.20 -46.04
C ARG A 868 73.55 -31.75 -46.30
N GLN A 869 74.22 -31.24 -47.32
CA GLN A 869 75.56 -31.69 -47.74
C GLN A 869 76.64 -31.36 -46.68
N ALA A 870 76.43 -30.33 -45.87
CA ALA A 870 77.37 -29.95 -44.80
C ALA A 870 77.32 -30.84 -43.54
N ASN A 871 76.23 -31.57 -43.30
CA ASN A 871 75.94 -32.15 -41.98
C ASN A 871 76.28 -33.65 -41.84
N GLU A 872 76.37 -34.41 -42.94
CA GLU A 872 76.86 -35.81 -42.87
C GLU A 872 78.35 -35.89 -42.56
N HIS A 873 79.15 -34.92 -43.03
CA HIS A 873 80.62 -34.91 -42.90
C HIS A 873 81.11 -34.86 -41.45
N LEU A 874 80.31 -34.30 -40.52
CA LEU A 874 80.70 -34.14 -39.11
C LEU A 874 80.49 -35.40 -38.26
N LYS A 875 79.72 -36.39 -38.72
CA LYS A 875 79.24 -37.49 -37.86
C LYS A 875 80.16 -38.71 -37.79
N GLN A 876 81.15 -38.81 -38.67
CA GLN A 876 82.06 -39.96 -38.77
C GLN A 876 83.33 -39.83 -37.89
N LEU A 877 83.66 -38.62 -37.42
CA LEU A 877 84.93 -38.30 -36.76
C LEU A 877 85.05 -38.70 -35.27
N SER A 878 84.11 -39.49 -34.71
CA SER A 878 83.94 -39.64 -33.25
C SER A 878 84.41 -40.98 -32.63
N PHE A 879 84.88 -41.96 -33.42
CA PHE A 879 85.13 -43.33 -32.92
C PHE A 879 86.61 -43.78 -32.87
N LEU A 880 87.52 -43.00 -33.44
CA LEU A 880 88.97 -43.28 -33.43
C LEU A 880 89.69 -42.34 -32.46
N ASP A 881 90.89 -42.72 -32.03
CA ASP A 881 91.85 -41.83 -31.40
C ASP A 881 92.56 -40.98 -32.47
N ALA A 882 92.60 -39.66 -32.28
CA ALA A 882 93.06 -38.72 -33.30
C ALA A 882 94.57 -38.76 -33.57
N VAL A 883 95.35 -39.36 -32.66
CA VAL A 883 96.82 -39.50 -32.79
C VAL A 883 97.19 -40.85 -33.38
N THR A 884 96.59 -41.93 -32.86
CA THR A 884 97.01 -43.31 -33.21
C THR A 884 96.17 -43.96 -34.30
N GLY A 885 95.01 -43.40 -34.67
CA GLY A 885 94.07 -43.98 -35.63
C GLY A 885 93.37 -45.26 -35.16
N LEU A 886 93.77 -45.84 -34.02
CA LEU A 886 93.14 -46.98 -33.40
C LEU A 886 91.79 -46.60 -32.75
N PRO A 887 90.89 -47.58 -32.52
CA PRO A 887 89.75 -47.42 -31.63
C PRO A 887 90.15 -46.82 -30.27
N ASN A 888 89.37 -45.84 -29.81
CA ASN A 888 89.57 -45.24 -28.50
C ASN A 888 88.99 -46.12 -27.37
N ARG A 889 89.36 -45.83 -26.11
CA ARG A 889 88.93 -46.57 -24.91
C ARG A 889 87.42 -46.83 -24.83
N ARG A 890 86.56 -45.90 -25.30
CA ARG A 890 85.11 -46.12 -25.30
C ARG A 890 84.73 -47.26 -26.24
N ARG A 891 85.27 -47.25 -27.47
CA ARG A 891 84.98 -48.29 -28.45
C ARG A 891 85.57 -49.65 -28.04
N PHE A 892 86.72 -49.64 -27.35
CA PHE A 892 87.26 -50.83 -26.69
C PHE A 892 86.30 -51.42 -25.65
N ASN A 893 85.82 -50.62 -24.69
CA ASN A 893 84.92 -51.10 -23.64
C ASN A 893 83.63 -51.73 -24.24
N GLU A 894 83.02 -51.07 -25.23
CA GLU A 894 81.84 -51.59 -25.94
C GLU A 894 82.10 -52.99 -26.55
N ALA A 895 83.26 -53.18 -27.20
CA ALA A 895 83.64 -54.46 -27.81
C ALA A 895 84.05 -55.51 -26.77
N ALA A 896 84.74 -55.13 -25.70
CA ALA A 896 85.15 -56.03 -24.62
C ALA A 896 83.94 -56.64 -23.91
N ASP A 897 82.90 -55.85 -23.62
CA ASP A 897 81.64 -56.36 -23.07
C ASP A 897 80.90 -57.30 -24.05
N GLU A 898 80.95 -57.04 -25.36
CA GLU A 898 80.34 -57.90 -26.39
C GLU A 898 81.07 -59.24 -26.53
N GLU A 899 82.40 -59.24 -26.63
CA GLU A 899 83.21 -60.46 -26.74
C GLU A 899 83.28 -61.25 -25.43
N TRP A 900 83.30 -60.59 -24.26
CA TRP A 900 83.17 -61.27 -22.97
C TRP A 900 81.84 -62.05 -22.87
N ARG A 901 80.73 -61.42 -23.27
CA ARG A 901 79.41 -62.07 -23.38
C ARG A 901 79.35 -63.12 -24.50
N ARG A 902 80.25 -63.11 -25.49
CA ARG A 902 80.36 -64.17 -26.50
C ARG A 902 81.14 -65.36 -25.97
N ALA A 903 82.34 -65.12 -25.43
CA ALA A 903 83.22 -66.13 -24.84
C ALA A 903 82.54 -66.89 -23.69
N ARG A 904 81.84 -66.20 -22.77
CA ARG A 904 81.06 -66.84 -21.69
C ARG A 904 79.93 -67.75 -22.21
N ARG A 905 79.35 -67.47 -23.38
CA ARG A 905 78.33 -68.33 -24.01
C ARG A 905 78.92 -69.48 -24.84
N ALA A 906 80.13 -69.31 -25.35
CA ALA A 906 80.82 -70.31 -26.17
C ALA A 906 81.71 -71.27 -25.37
N GLY A 907 82.04 -70.95 -24.11
CA GLY A 907 83.00 -71.70 -23.29
C GLY A 907 84.46 -71.56 -23.74
N THR A 908 84.75 -70.56 -24.58
CA THR A 908 86.07 -70.32 -25.16
C THR A 908 86.92 -69.39 -24.28
N SER A 909 88.24 -69.55 -24.33
CA SER A 909 89.17 -68.59 -23.73
C SER A 909 89.01 -67.20 -24.36
N LEU A 910 89.28 -66.17 -23.57
CA LEU A 910 89.49 -64.81 -24.02
C LEU A 910 90.81 -64.33 -23.42
N ALA A 911 91.74 -63.92 -24.28
CA ALA A 911 93.00 -63.34 -23.84
C ALA A 911 93.00 -61.83 -24.01
N LEU A 912 93.74 -61.16 -23.13
CA LEU A 912 93.90 -59.71 -23.11
C LEU A 912 95.37 -59.38 -22.82
N VAL A 913 95.91 -58.48 -23.63
CA VAL A 913 97.28 -57.98 -23.51
C VAL A 913 97.21 -56.49 -23.17
N LEU A 914 97.80 -56.08 -22.04
CA LEU A 914 98.06 -54.67 -21.74
C LEU A 914 99.51 -54.34 -22.08
N ALA A 915 99.74 -53.17 -22.69
CA ALA A 915 101.04 -52.75 -23.18
C ALA A 915 101.34 -51.28 -22.83
N ASP A 916 102.57 -50.99 -22.43
CA ASP A 916 103.04 -49.69 -21.93
C ASP A 916 104.36 -49.32 -22.59
N VAL A 917 104.43 -48.14 -23.21
CA VAL A 917 105.62 -47.68 -23.93
C VAL A 917 106.69 -47.25 -22.93
N ASP A 918 107.82 -47.95 -22.95
CA ASP A 918 108.78 -47.94 -21.86
C ASP A 918 109.46 -46.57 -21.68
N ALA A 919 109.25 -45.98 -20.51
CA ALA A 919 109.67 -44.62 -20.17
C ALA A 919 109.18 -43.54 -21.16
N PHE A 920 107.97 -43.70 -21.73
CA PHE A 920 107.39 -42.75 -22.68
C PHE A 920 107.30 -41.32 -22.13
N LYS A 921 106.89 -41.11 -20.87
CA LYS A 921 106.94 -39.76 -20.29
C LYS A 921 108.32 -39.09 -20.42
N ARG A 922 109.44 -39.81 -20.23
CA ARG A 922 110.79 -39.24 -20.43
C ARG A 922 111.07 -38.94 -21.90
N TYR A 923 110.60 -39.78 -22.81
CA TYR A 923 110.68 -39.53 -24.26
C TYR A 923 109.94 -38.23 -24.62
N ASN A 924 108.71 -38.08 -24.13
CA ASN A 924 107.87 -36.93 -24.39
C ASN A 924 108.40 -35.63 -23.75
N ASP A 925 108.85 -35.69 -22.48
CA ASP A 925 109.43 -34.55 -21.76
C ASP A 925 110.77 -34.09 -22.41
N GLN A 926 111.48 -34.96 -23.12
CA GLN A 926 112.76 -34.66 -23.79
C GLN A 926 112.62 -34.28 -25.27
N MET A 927 111.74 -34.96 -26.02
CA MET A 927 111.55 -34.78 -27.48
C MET A 927 110.41 -33.81 -27.82
N GLY A 928 109.54 -33.50 -26.85
CA GLY A 928 108.35 -32.66 -27.01
C GLY A 928 107.13 -33.41 -27.54
N HIS A 929 105.94 -32.86 -27.24
CA HIS A 929 104.64 -33.49 -27.49
C HIS A 929 104.44 -34.01 -28.91
N LEU A 930 104.85 -33.26 -29.94
CA LEU A 930 104.72 -33.71 -31.34
C LEU A 930 105.50 -34.99 -31.64
N LYS A 931 106.67 -35.19 -31.03
CA LYS A 931 107.42 -36.44 -31.15
C LYS A 931 106.84 -37.56 -30.28
N GLY A 932 106.26 -37.21 -29.13
CA GLY A 932 105.42 -38.13 -28.36
C GLY A 932 104.26 -38.68 -29.19
N ASP A 933 103.52 -37.82 -29.88
CA ASP A 933 102.38 -38.20 -30.73
C ASP A 933 102.82 -39.01 -31.96
N GLU A 934 103.92 -38.64 -32.65
CA GLU A 934 104.51 -39.49 -33.70
C GLU A 934 104.88 -40.90 -33.19
N CYS A 935 105.48 -40.98 -32.00
CA CYS A 935 105.86 -42.24 -31.36
C CYS A 935 104.64 -43.11 -31.02
N LEU A 936 103.60 -42.52 -30.42
CA LEU A 936 102.34 -43.20 -30.14
C LEU A 936 101.65 -43.68 -31.43
N GLY A 937 101.68 -42.88 -32.50
CA GLY A 937 101.18 -43.27 -33.82
C GLY A 937 101.93 -44.47 -34.41
N ALA A 938 103.26 -44.49 -34.32
CA ALA A 938 104.09 -45.62 -34.76
C ALA A 938 103.82 -46.89 -33.92
N VAL A 939 103.66 -46.75 -32.60
CA VAL A 939 103.28 -47.86 -31.70
C VAL A 939 101.90 -48.41 -32.06
N GLY A 940 100.92 -47.54 -32.29
CA GLY A 940 99.58 -47.92 -32.71
C GLY A 940 99.55 -48.66 -34.05
N ALA A 941 100.39 -48.25 -35.01
CA ALA A 941 100.51 -48.90 -36.31
C ALA A 941 101.08 -50.34 -36.19
N VAL A 942 102.11 -50.56 -35.36
CA VAL A 942 102.66 -51.91 -35.11
C VAL A 942 101.63 -52.79 -34.41
N LEU A 943 100.94 -52.28 -33.38
CA LEU A 943 99.87 -53.00 -32.69
C LEU A 943 98.75 -53.43 -33.66
N GLY A 944 98.29 -52.52 -34.52
CA GLY A 944 97.27 -52.80 -35.53
C GLY A 944 97.71 -53.81 -36.60
N ALA A 945 99.01 -53.88 -36.91
CA ALA A 945 99.57 -54.84 -37.87
C ALA A 945 99.94 -56.21 -37.24
N SER A 946 100.11 -56.29 -35.92
CA SER A 946 100.40 -57.54 -35.19
C SER A 946 99.16 -58.37 -34.85
N ILE A 947 97.96 -57.81 -35.01
CA ILE A 947 96.69 -58.56 -34.96
C ILE A 947 96.13 -58.80 -36.37
N GLY A 948 95.25 -59.81 -36.51
CA GLY A 948 94.75 -60.16 -37.85
C GLY A 948 93.69 -61.23 -37.93
N ARG A 949 93.19 -61.76 -36.81
CA ARG A 949 92.05 -62.67 -36.78
C ARG A 949 90.74 -61.88 -36.72
N ALA A 950 89.69 -62.41 -37.31
CA ALA A 950 88.36 -61.81 -37.25
C ALA A 950 87.82 -61.85 -35.81
N GLY A 951 87.94 -60.72 -35.11
CA GLY A 951 87.59 -60.57 -33.69
C GLY A 951 88.70 -59.96 -32.83
N ASP A 952 89.95 -59.96 -33.30
CA ASP A 952 91.03 -59.25 -32.60
C ASP A 952 90.77 -57.73 -32.59
N LEU A 953 91.11 -57.05 -31.49
CA LEU A 953 90.96 -55.59 -31.38
C LEU A 953 92.12 -54.95 -30.61
N ALA A 954 92.91 -54.13 -31.28
CA ALA A 954 93.87 -53.22 -30.66
C ALA A 954 93.23 -51.85 -30.43
N ALA A 955 93.49 -51.24 -29.28
CA ALA A 955 92.93 -49.94 -28.91
C ALA A 955 93.89 -49.14 -28.03
N ARG A 956 93.78 -47.81 -28.08
CA ARG A 956 94.48 -46.92 -27.13
C ARG A 956 93.64 -46.82 -25.84
N TYR A 957 94.20 -47.32 -24.74
CA TYR A 957 93.49 -47.46 -23.46
C TYR A 957 93.76 -46.28 -22.52
N GLY A 958 94.97 -45.71 -22.59
CA GLY A 958 95.41 -44.57 -21.78
C GLY A 958 96.35 -43.62 -22.55
N GLY A 959 97.16 -42.87 -21.80
CA GLY A 959 98.08 -41.89 -22.39
C GLY A 959 99.18 -42.55 -23.21
N GLU A 960 99.96 -43.41 -22.56
CA GLU A 960 101.03 -44.26 -23.13
C GLU A 960 100.70 -45.76 -23.06
N GLU A 961 99.44 -46.08 -22.76
CA GLU A 961 98.91 -47.43 -22.53
C GLU A 961 98.00 -47.89 -23.70
N PHE A 962 98.25 -49.11 -24.16
CA PHE A 962 97.47 -49.78 -25.20
C PHE A 962 96.93 -51.11 -24.69
N VAL A 963 95.84 -51.57 -25.29
CA VAL A 963 95.22 -52.86 -24.99
C VAL A 963 94.93 -53.63 -26.27
N VAL A 964 95.12 -54.95 -26.22
CA VAL A 964 94.75 -55.87 -27.30
C VAL A 964 93.83 -56.95 -26.74
N LEU A 965 92.65 -57.09 -27.36
CA LEU A 965 91.69 -58.15 -27.07
C LEU A 965 91.83 -59.26 -28.13
N LEU A 966 91.93 -60.52 -27.69
CA LEU A 966 92.15 -61.69 -28.55
C LEU A 966 91.11 -62.79 -28.25
N PRO A 967 89.91 -62.74 -28.86
CA PRO A 967 88.87 -63.76 -28.67
C PRO A 967 89.30 -65.14 -29.14
N GLY A 968 89.07 -66.17 -28.31
CA GLY A 968 89.43 -67.55 -28.60
C GLY A 968 90.93 -67.87 -28.42
N ALA A 969 91.77 -66.90 -28.04
CA ALA A 969 93.17 -67.16 -27.73
C ALA A 969 93.36 -67.66 -26.29
N ASP A 970 94.28 -68.61 -26.11
CA ASP A 970 94.84 -69.00 -24.81
C ASP A 970 96.07 -68.13 -24.48
N ARG A 971 96.68 -68.37 -23.31
CA ARG A 971 97.86 -67.60 -22.86
C ARG A 971 99.04 -67.77 -23.81
N ASP A 972 99.31 -68.97 -24.31
CA ASP A 972 100.46 -69.26 -25.17
C ASP A 972 100.32 -68.64 -26.56
N ALA A 973 99.11 -68.53 -27.09
CA ALA A 973 98.82 -67.78 -28.32
C ALA A 973 98.96 -66.28 -28.09
N ALA A 974 98.46 -65.75 -26.98
CA ALA A 974 98.53 -64.32 -26.67
C ALA A 974 99.97 -63.86 -26.32
N LEU A 975 100.78 -64.69 -25.65
CA LEU A 975 102.20 -64.45 -25.41
C LEU A 975 102.97 -64.30 -26.74
N LYS A 976 102.64 -65.10 -27.76
CA LYS A 976 103.26 -64.99 -29.10
C LYS A 976 102.89 -63.70 -29.83
N VAL A 977 101.64 -63.24 -29.69
CA VAL A 977 101.21 -61.94 -30.24
C VAL A 977 101.92 -60.81 -29.51
N ALA A 978 101.98 -60.85 -28.18
CA ALA A 978 102.65 -59.84 -27.35
C ALA A 978 104.16 -59.74 -27.64
N GLU A 979 104.85 -60.88 -27.80
CA GLU A 979 106.29 -60.88 -28.15
C GLU A 979 106.52 -60.40 -29.59
N SER A 980 105.60 -60.70 -30.52
CA SER A 980 105.63 -60.14 -31.88
C SER A 980 105.44 -58.62 -31.89
N VAL A 981 104.55 -58.08 -31.04
CA VAL A 981 104.42 -56.62 -30.84
C VAL A 981 105.71 -56.05 -30.26
N ARG A 982 106.27 -56.68 -29.22
CA ARG A 982 107.49 -56.23 -28.54
C ARG A 982 108.67 -56.10 -29.52
N ALA A 983 108.97 -57.17 -30.23
CA ALA A 983 110.01 -57.19 -31.26
C ALA A 983 109.70 -56.23 -32.43
N GLY A 984 108.42 -56.07 -32.79
CA GLY A 984 107.96 -55.10 -33.77
C GLY A 984 108.29 -53.65 -33.39
N ILE A 985 107.98 -53.23 -32.15
CA ILE A 985 108.30 -51.90 -31.63
C ILE A 985 109.82 -51.68 -31.57
N GLU A 986 110.56 -52.65 -31.04
CA GLU A 986 112.03 -52.60 -30.96
C GLU A 986 112.67 -52.48 -32.36
N SER A 987 112.08 -53.12 -33.39
CA SER A 987 112.54 -53.02 -34.78
C SER A 987 112.32 -51.66 -35.45
N LEU A 988 111.48 -50.77 -34.88
CA LEU A 988 111.33 -49.39 -35.36
C LEU A 988 112.60 -48.56 -35.13
N ALA A 989 113.51 -49.01 -34.26
CA ALA A 989 114.80 -48.39 -33.94
C ALA A 989 114.73 -46.90 -33.54
N MET A 990 113.57 -46.43 -33.06
CA MET A 990 113.32 -45.03 -32.69
C MET A 990 114.21 -44.60 -31.51
N PRO A 991 115.16 -43.65 -31.65
CA PRO A 991 116.13 -43.37 -30.60
C PRO A 991 115.51 -42.80 -29.31
N HIS A 992 115.76 -43.46 -28.16
CA HIS A 992 115.34 -43.00 -26.83
C HIS A 992 116.57 -42.87 -25.91
N PRO A 993 117.28 -41.72 -25.94
CA PRO A 993 118.60 -41.57 -25.33
C PRO A 993 118.59 -41.48 -23.78
N THR A 994 117.42 -41.54 -23.13
CA THR A 994 117.30 -41.53 -21.65
C THR A 994 116.45 -42.67 -21.09
N SER A 995 116.14 -43.68 -21.91
CA SER A 995 115.46 -44.90 -21.47
C SER A 995 116.41 -45.79 -20.65
N PRO A 996 115.95 -46.36 -19.52
CA PRO A 996 116.69 -47.40 -18.80
C PRO A 996 116.61 -48.78 -19.47
N ALA A 997 115.75 -48.98 -20.48
CA ALA A 997 115.46 -50.27 -21.11
C ALA A 997 116.28 -50.54 -22.38
N GLY A 998 116.88 -49.51 -22.98
CA GLY A 998 117.68 -49.62 -24.21
C GLY A 998 117.88 -48.26 -24.90
N PRO A 999 118.69 -48.18 -25.96
CA PRO A 999 118.92 -46.93 -26.71
C PRO A 999 117.74 -46.50 -27.61
N VAL A 1000 116.67 -47.29 -27.64
CA VAL A 1000 115.49 -47.10 -28.50
C VAL A 1000 114.19 -47.22 -27.71
N VAL A 1001 113.10 -46.68 -28.27
CA VAL A 1001 111.74 -46.88 -27.75
C VAL A 1001 111.44 -48.38 -27.73
N THR A 1002 110.94 -48.83 -26.59
CA THR A 1002 110.65 -50.23 -26.26
C THR A 1002 109.29 -50.29 -25.58
N ILE A 1003 108.76 -51.49 -25.35
CA ILE A 1003 107.42 -51.69 -24.81
C ILE A 1003 107.41 -52.88 -23.86
N SER A 1004 106.73 -52.74 -22.72
CA SER A 1004 106.48 -53.84 -21.79
C SER A 1004 105.05 -54.32 -21.97
N LEU A 1005 104.81 -55.63 -21.92
CA LEU A 1005 103.48 -56.21 -22.09
C LEU A 1005 103.17 -57.24 -20.99
N GLY A 1006 101.92 -57.24 -20.53
CA GLY A 1006 101.36 -58.24 -19.62
C GLY A 1006 100.20 -58.99 -20.26
N VAL A 1007 100.21 -60.32 -20.16
CA VAL A 1007 99.28 -61.22 -20.86
C VAL A 1007 98.50 -62.07 -19.86
N ALA A 1008 97.19 -61.87 -19.82
CA ALA A 1008 96.27 -62.76 -19.14
C ALA A 1008 95.31 -63.44 -20.12
N ALA A 1009 94.88 -64.65 -19.78
CA ALA A 1009 93.85 -65.38 -20.51
C ALA A 1009 93.05 -66.25 -19.53
N CYS A 1010 91.73 -66.22 -19.63
CA CYS A 1010 90.87 -67.15 -18.90
C CYS A 1010 89.64 -67.51 -19.74
N VAL A 1011 89.00 -68.64 -19.39
CA VAL A 1011 87.64 -68.93 -19.84
C VAL A 1011 86.67 -68.21 -18.88
N PRO A 1012 85.79 -67.31 -19.36
CA PRO A 1012 84.86 -66.58 -18.51
C PRO A 1012 84.00 -67.49 -17.62
N SER A 1013 84.04 -67.24 -16.31
CA SER A 1013 83.31 -68.02 -15.30
C SER A 1013 82.98 -67.13 -14.11
N ASP A 1014 82.16 -67.59 -13.17
CA ASP A 1014 81.84 -66.78 -11.98
C ASP A 1014 83.03 -66.63 -11.00
N ALA A 1015 84.17 -67.27 -11.28
CA ALA A 1015 85.47 -67.05 -10.61
C ALA A 1015 86.47 -66.17 -11.40
N CYS A 1016 86.28 -66.00 -12.72
CA CYS A 1016 87.08 -65.09 -13.55
C CYS A 1016 86.16 -64.12 -14.30
N THR A 1017 86.11 -62.87 -13.83
CA THR A 1017 85.39 -61.75 -14.48
C THR A 1017 86.29 -61.01 -15.48
N LEU A 1018 85.71 -60.13 -16.31
CA LEU A 1018 86.48 -59.25 -17.22
C LEU A 1018 87.43 -58.34 -16.43
N GLU A 1019 86.99 -57.88 -15.27
CA GLU A 1019 87.78 -57.06 -14.35
C GLU A 1019 88.97 -57.87 -13.79
N ASN A 1020 88.77 -59.14 -13.42
CA ASN A 1020 89.85 -60.04 -13.01
C ASN A 1020 90.84 -60.31 -14.16
N LEU A 1021 90.35 -60.47 -15.40
CA LEU A 1021 91.22 -60.67 -16.58
C LEU A 1021 92.09 -59.43 -16.86
N ILE A 1022 91.50 -58.23 -16.78
CA ILE A 1022 92.23 -56.96 -16.93
C ILE A 1022 93.25 -56.79 -15.79
N ALA A 1023 92.86 -57.06 -14.55
CA ALA A 1023 93.75 -56.95 -13.38
C ALA A 1023 94.94 -57.93 -13.46
N GLN A 1024 94.73 -59.16 -13.95
CA GLN A 1024 95.82 -60.13 -14.16
C GLN A 1024 96.78 -59.70 -15.28
N ALA A 1025 96.28 -59.07 -16.35
CA ALA A 1025 97.13 -58.53 -17.40
C ALA A 1025 97.95 -57.32 -16.89
N ASP A 1026 97.37 -56.47 -16.04
CA ASP A 1026 98.06 -55.34 -15.42
C ASP A 1026 99.10 -55.78 -14.38
N GLU A 1027 98.80 -56.80 -13.57
CA GLU A 1027 99.78 -57.40 -12.66
C GLU A 1027 100.96 -58.02 -13.42
N ALA A 1028 100.71 -58.73 -14.53
CA ALA A 1028 101.75 -59.24 -15.41
C ALA A 1028 102.59 -58.10 -16.03
N LEU A 1029 101.94 -57.02 -16.49
CA LEU A 1029 102.61 -55.83 -17.03
C LEU A 1029 103.47 -55.14 -15.96
N TYR A 1030 103.00 -55.05 -14.72
CA TYR A 1030 103.76 -54.53 -13.59
C TYR A 1030 105.00 -55.38 -13.28
N VAL A 1031 104.90 -56.71 -13.36
CA VAL A 1031 106.04 -57.62 -13.26
C VAL A 1031 107.04 -57.40 -14.40
N ALA A 1032 106.58 -57.29 -15.65
CA ALA A 1032 107.44 -56.99 -16.80
C ALA A 1032 108.21 -55.65 -16.64
N LYS A 1033 107.50 -54.61 -16.18
CA LYS A 1033 108.06 -53.28 -15.87
C LYS A 1033 109.08 -53.30 -14.72
N ARG A 1034 108.93 -54.21 -13.75
CA ARG A 1034 109.83 -54.34 -12.58
C ARG A 1034 111.08 -55.19 -12.88
N GLU A 1035 110.94 -56.21 -13.73
CA GLU A 1035 112.00 -57.19 -14.00
C GLU A 1035 112.92 -56.80 -15.17
N GLY A 1036 112.99 -55.51 -15.52
CA GLY A 1036 113.93 -54.97 -16.51
C GLY A 1036 113.32 -54.13 -17.64
N ARG A 1037 111.98 -54.12 -17.80
CA ARG A 1037 111.26 -53.55 -18.97
C ARG A 1037 111.60 -54.28 -20.28
N ASN A 1038 111.03 -53.84 -21.41
CA ASN A 1038 111.20 -54.43 -22.74
C ASN A 1038 111.01 -55.96 -22.75
N GLN A 1039 109.90 -56.46 -22.19
CA GLN A 1039 109.60 -57.89 -22.12
C GLN A 1039 108.09 -58.17 -21.96
N VAL A 1040 107.74 -59.44 -22.14
CA VAL A 1040 106.40 -59.99 -21.94
C VAL A 1040 106.33 -60.84 -20.66
N ARG A 1041 105.18 -60.86 -19.99
CA ARG A 1041 104.85 -61.74 -18.85
C ARG A 1041 103.44 -62.31 -18.96
#